data_AF-A0A151Z7V3-F1
#
_entry.id   AF-A0A151Z7V3-F1
#
_cell.length_a   1.000
_cell.length_b   1.000
_cell.length_c   1.000
_cell.angle_alpha   90.00
_cell.angle_beta   90.00
_cell.angle_gamma   90.00
#
_symmetry.space_group_name_H-M   'P 1'
#
loop_
_entity.id
_entity.type
_entity.pdbx_description
1 polymer ?
#
loop_
_entity_poly.entity_id
_entity_poly.type
_entity_poly.pdbx_seq_one_letter_code
_entity_poly.pdbx_strand_id
1 'polypeptide(L)'
;MKVLSFLLIFVVCLVSCSQDQIQLTNIQLSTNNITWTNPYPSVQFTIGIQASAGVEIQGGTILFIIDPQNVNYVTIAWDYSNVVVDDHQDTLDVVDRMRRLDTTLSGDFTITICVPIGFVEGCGILPSDAYVNCDYSLTATLTNKKVVKIPHSQIISQFPDSAPLAVNQNLVPPVVTEFKITVHPEGPLVTFQLGIEYYGKGLTYFSISYQNATGFPFTAALTEIQMVTNDGYYYVEQLFIPQLYGNKYILTGMYVEDSEGNLLQLSAGQIKYQFNITKIQLPSSSAPVLTGLFTYKTDTNNPHLAPGKNWTDLKASAFLTTPYSPLFCIPNGFSICSTLFVNSTWAIIYSQVFPNFMGNDYNSIEFVSLNEYLESYGYIAIEYQNILANPVLDKVVYSVSTIDALEPFYLELNFTIQLTNSILEILSIDIPESYYLFASDIVSTTSYNLTNVVVGTSILVDSTLQQLTQFTTDILDTKAADKSFTTNGPKTIQRIQVKDLTYVVEFENTVFDLSNYSVATLPFTVYSWTNHSDNVAYSFFFSSNSNLFTNGETNFTSLNTQILSSQYIYTDKQTVETVYQTYVSAYNQYSWGLGAYGDINLQFGIYDSALNYGNNGIISSLCFSILPPTFQPTIITAFDISPSNIIYSNQTSTLDVSIQFKGAAINQLQMIQYQSPFITEFISPLLSVCEVQSYNYQTLISNIQCTIPVSNLPTQTILFYFESIIQGLTVNIPNVQLQESGFPSFIQIIGPEDNGLVPNITQFSTSFNSQTNTITVQYNIENEGNFVSPSTPISFNVFSRQAAQTVQGQQKVLTVTQTSYSGTININLCELQGFDLSYQIIGLFISINSTIDGTFYQFPYQYLTQMDPNQQNFPTNNAICDLSGPRLVDTGILNQDSIYDTSDQSIDITVYYDITDDISGFSSLEGYIRLIGQDTGVNGFYFQPLSFTSQNLVRGNIRNGRYYFNFTLPQNTNGTYQFGIQSITDQVGNTRWLTYQNILILGSSSQVNVYSDYSNPLPQLTSLQLVSNTNGNTFTFSTSGGASSLYLLPLGTNFPASVYATSTGPNTFKISNYNPTNVNSGLYYFGVCLISNSLTTNCYSALELSSLQYPNTFTIFNTLYN
;
A
#
# COMPACT_ATOMS: atom_id res chain seq x y z
N MET A 1 72.39 -46.64 25.27
CA MET A 1 71.55 -45.80 26.14
C MET A 1 72.04 -44.36 26.07
N LYS A 2 71.42 -43.53 25.23
CA LYS A 2 71.20 -42.09 25.41
C LYS A 2 70.44 -41.56 24.19
N VAL A 3 69.30 -40.98 24.50
CA VAL A 3 68.29 -40.37 23.63
C VAL A 3 68.82 -39.03 23.12
N LEU A 4 68.60 -38.72 21.85
CA LEU A 4 68.65 -37.34 21.34
C LEU A 4 67.43 -37.13 20.43
N SER A 5 66.55 -36.24 20.86
CA SER A 5 65.27 -35.91 20.23
C SER A 5 65.46 -35.03 18.99
N PHE A 6 64.78 -35.39 17.91
CA PHE A 6 64.63 -34.59 16.70
C PHE A 6 63.53 -33.55 16.91
N LEU A 7 63.86 -32.27 16.73
CA LEU A 7 62.91 -31.16 16.70
C LEU A 7 62.44 -31.00 15.24
N LEU A 8 61.21 -31.44 14.95
CA LEU A 8 60.53 -31.14 13.68
C LEU A 8 59.93 -29.73 13.81
N ILE A 9 60.49 -28.77 13.06
CA ILE A 9 59.86 -27.47 12.83
C ILE A 9 58.72 -27.70 11.84
N PHE A 10 57.48 -27.73 12.33
CA PHE A 10 56.31 -27.54 11.49
C PHE A 10 56.31 -26.06 11.04
N VAL A 11 56.76 -25.82 9.82
CA VAL A 11 56.42 -24.57 9.11
C VAL A 11 54.93 -24.68 8.82
N VAL A 12 54.11 -23.99 9.63
CA VAL A 12 52.73 -23.69 9.24
C VAL A 12 52.86 -22.72 8.07
N CYS A 13 52.70 -23.22 6.84
CA CYS A 13 52.53 -22.37 5.68
C CYS A 13 51.25 -21.55 5.93
N LEU A 14 51.40 -20.27 6.22
CA LEU A 14 50.29 -19.32 6.21
C LEU A 14 49.79 -19.22 4.76
N VAL A 15 48.72 -19.95 4.50
CA VAL A 15 47.98 -19.93 3.24
C VAL A 15 47.43 -18.51 3.05
N SER A 16 47.85 -17.84 1.97
CA SER A 16 47.36 -16.50 1.68
C SER A 16 47.56 -16.14 0.21
N CYS A 17 46.64 -15.34 -0.34
CA CYS A 17 46.72 -14.83 -1.70
C CYS A 17 46.96 -13.32 -1.65
N SER A 18 48.00 -12.80 -2.33
CA SER A 18 48.30 -11.37 -2.36
C SER A 18 48.27 -10.79 -3.78
N GLN A 19 47.67 -9.60 -3.92
CA GLN A 19 47.65 -8.83 -5.15
C GLN A 19 47.65 -7.34 -4.84
N ASP A 20 48.50 -6.56 -5.53
CA ASP A 20 48.57 -5.10 -5.39
C ASP A 20 48.53 -4.60 -3.93
N GLN A 21 49.34 -5.21 -3.06
CA GLN A 21 49.52 -4.85 -1.64
C GLN A 21 48.34 -5.20 -0.70
N ILE A 22 47.32 -5.90 -1.20
CA ILE A 22 46.23 -6.50 -0.42
C ILE A 22 46.44 -8.01 -0.39
N GLN A 23 46.28 -8.63 0.79
CA GLN A 23 46.43 -10.06 1.02
C GLN A 23 45.17 -10.63 1.67
N LEU A 24 44.65 -11.73 1.14
CA LEU A 24 43.61 -12.51 1.79
C LEU A 24 44.27 -13.50 2.75
N THR A 25 43.92 -13.40 4.02
CA THR A 25 44.47 -14.22 5.11
C THR A 25 43.53 -15.36 5.49
N ASN A 26 42.23 -15.22 5.23
CA ASN A 26 41.23 -16.24 5.48
C ASN A 26 40.02 -16.09 4.52
N ILE A 27 39.41 -17.19 4.13
CA ILE A 27 38.06 -17.25 3.56
C ILE A 27 37.36 -18.45 4.17
N GLN A 28 36.20 -18.22 4.77
CA GLN A 28 35.34 -19.26 5.33
C GLN A 28 33.90 -18.99 4.92
N LEU A 29 33.20 -20.02 4.44
CA LEU A 29 31.76 -19.94 4.14
C LEU A 29 30.97 -20.67 5.24
N SER A 30 29.75 -20.21 5.54
CA SER A 30 28.83 -20.92 6.45
C SER A 30 28.45 -22.31 5.91
N THR A 31 28.40 -22.45 4.57
CA THR A 31 28.34 -23.73 3.87
C THR A 31 29.09 -23.64 2.53
N ASN A 32 29.85 -24.69 2.22
CA ASN A 32 30.56 -24.83 0.94
C ASN A 32 29.76 -25.63 -0.09
N ASN A 33 28.65 -26.22 0.35
CA ASN A 33 27.83 -27.09 -0.49
C ASN A 33 26.34 -26.84 -0.21
N ILE A 34 25.64 -26.28 -1.18
CA ILE A 34 24.21 -26.03 -1.08
C ILE A 34 23.47 -27.19 -1.74
N THR A 35 22.58 -27.81 -0.97
CA THR A 35 21.59 -28.76 -1.45
C THR A 35 20.21 -28.27 -1.05
N TRP A 36 19.25 -28.37 -1.96
CA TRP A 36 17.86 -27.93 -1.76
C TRP A 36 17.04 -28.88 -0.90
N THR A 37 17.63 -29.34 0.21
CA THR A 37 16.98 -30.19 1.22
C THR A 37 16.41 -29.37 2.37
N ASN A 38 16.79 -28.09 2.47
CA ASN A 38 16.28 -27.12 3.44
C ASN A 38 15.72 -25.94 2.61
N PRO A 39 14.47 -25.51 2.83
CA PRO A 39 13.80 -24.55 1.93
C PRO A 39 14.44 -23.15 1.86
N TYR A 40 15.42 -22.82 2.71
CA TYR A 40 15.93 -21.46 2.87
C TYR A 40 17.48 -21.37 2.97
N PRO A 41 18.27 -21.89 2.01
CA PRO A 41 19.72 -21.88 2.14
C PRO A 41 20.30 -20.51 1.76
N SER A 42 21.08 -19.88 2.63
CA SER A 42 21.87 -18.67 2.33
C SER A 42 23.32 -18.93 2.72
N VAL A 43 24.26 -18.14 2.20
CA VAL A 43 25.69 -18.34 2.49
C VAL A 43 26.31 -17.07 3.06
N GLN A 44 26.94 -17.20 4.22
CA GLN A 44 27.71 -16.14 4.84
C GLN A 44 29.20 -16.37 4.51
N PHE A 45 29.86 -15.34 3.99
CA PHE A 45 31.28 -15.29 3.66
C PHE A 45 32.01 -14.51 4.77
N THR A 46 32.98 -15.14 5.43
CA THR A 46 33.91 -14.49 6.36
C THR A 46 35.28 -14.41 5.71
N ILE A 47 35.77 -13.20 5.45
CA ILE A 47 36.98 -12.94 4.68
C ILE A 47 37.97 -12.13 5.52
N GLY A 48 39.15 -12.71 5.79
CA GLY A 48 40.27 -12.00 6.41
C GLY A 48 41.09 -11.26 5.35
N ILE A 49 41.31 -9.97 5.55
CA ILE A 49 42.04 -9.07 4.64
C ILE A 49 43.18 -8.40 5.41
N GLN A 50 44.37 -8.40 4.81
CA GLN A 50 45.58 -7.72 5.28
C GLN A 50 46.02 -6.72 4.21
N ALA A 51 45.96 -5.44 4.53
CA ALA A 51 46.49 -4.35 3.69
C ALA A 51 47.92 -3.99 4.13
N SER A 52 48.82 -3.82 3.15
CA SER A 52 50.19 -3.39 3.46
C SER A 52 50.21 -2.00 4.10
N ALA A 53 51.23 -1.71 4.92
CA ALA A 53 51.36 -0.43 5.60
C ALA A 53 51.26 0.78 4.63
N GLY A 54 50.34 1.71 4.92
CA GLY A 54 50.08 2.89 4.09
C GLY A 54 49.08 2.67 2.94
N VAL A 55 48.49 1.48 2.82
CA VAL A 55 47.39 1.19 1.89
C VAL A 55 46.06 1.28 2.64
N GLU A 56 45.12 2.04 2.08
CA GLU A 56 43.79 2.28 2.63
C GLU A 56 42.73 1.85 1.61
N ILE A 57 41.74 1.09 2.09
CA ILE A 57 40.67 0.47 1.31
C ILE A 57 39.34 1.14 1.66
N GLN A 58 38.59 1.65 0.68
CA GLN A 58 37.27 2.26 0.91
C GLN A 58 36.13 1.22 1.01
N GLY A 59 36.32 0.03 0.45
CA GLY A 59 35.31 -1.02 0.36
C GLY A 59 35.58 -1.90 -0.85
N GLY A 60 34.61 -2.70 -1.27
CA GLY A 60 34.77 -3.62 -2.39
C GLY A 60 33.48 -4.32 -2.80
N THR A 61 33.61 -5.33 -3.66
CA THR A 61 32.49 -6.20 -4.04
C THR A 61 32.92 -7.66 -4.17
N ILE A 62 32.00 -8.59 -3.89
CA ILE A 62 32.07 -9.97 -4.38
C ILE A 62 31.31 -10.02 -5.71
N LEU A 63 31.98 -10.48 -6.75
CA LEU A 63 31.44 -10.60 -8.11
C LEU A 63 31.19 -12.07 -8.43
N PHE A 64 29.93 -12.48 -8.57
CA PHE A 64 29.52 -13.79 -9.08
C PHE A 64 29.34 -13.74 -10.59
N ILE A 65 29.88 -14.74 -11.30
CA ILE A 65 29.81 -14.82 -12.76
C ILE A 65 28.61 -15.67 -13.18
N ILE A 66 27.62 -15.08 -13.87
CA ILE A 66 26.43 -15.79 -14.36
C ILE A 66 26.73 -16.46 -15.72
N ASP A 67 27.25 -15.67 -16.67
CA ASP A 67 27.61 -16.12 -18.01
C ASP A 67 28.99 -15.54 -18.38
N PRO A 68 30.04 -16.38 -18.42
CA PRO A 68 31.38 -15.95 -18.80
C PRO A 68 31.46 -15.35 -20.21
N GLN A 69 30.50 -15.64 -21.11
CA GLN A 69 30.50 -15.18 -22.50
C GLN A 69 29.76 -13.86 -22.73
N ASN A 70 28.75 -13.54 -21.91
CA ASN A 70 27.94 -12.32 -22.05
C ASN A 70 28.22 -11.25 -20.98
N VAL A 71 29.19 -11.46 -20.08
CA VAL A 71 29.64 -10.46 -19.09
C VAL A 71 28.51 -10.07 -18.11
N ASN A 72 27.64 -11.04 -17.78
CA ASN A 72 26.62 -10.85 -16.75
C ASN A 72 27.19 -11.23 -15.37
N TYR A 73 27.13 -10.29 -14.44
CA TYR A 73 27.60 -10.49 -13.06
C TYR A 73 26.54 -10.08 -12.06
N VAL A 74 26.53 -10.78 -10.94
CA VAL A 74 25.89 -10.33 -9.70
C VAL A 74 26.97 -9.75 -8.81
N THR A 75 26.72 -8.58 -8.21
CA THR A 75 27.69 -7.91 -7.35
C THR A 75 27.10 -7.66 -5.97
N ILE A 76 27.81 -8.09 -4.93
CA ILE A 76 27.46 -7.79 -3.54
C ILE A 76 28.55 -6.89 -2.97
N ALA A 77 28.18 -5.65 -2.69
CA ALA A 77 29.10 -4.66 -2.13
C ALA A 77 29.40 -4.93 -0.66
N TRP A 78 30.59 -4.51 -0.23
CA TRP A 78 31.00 -4.52 1.16
C TRP A 78 31.86 -3.30 1.47
N ASP A 79 31.85 -2.87 2.73
CA ASP A 79 32.62 -1.74 3.22
C ASP A 79 32.98 -1.91 4.71
N TYR A 80 33.28 -0.82 5.40
CA TYR A 80 33.58 -0.81 6.84
C TYR A 80 32.46 -1.44 7.70
N SER A 81 31.19 -1.29 7.30
CA SER A 81 30.05 -1.85 8.04
C SER A 81 30.06 -3.38 8.11
N ASN A 82 30.77 -4.05 7.20
CA ASN A 82 30.91 -5.50 7.19
C ASN A 82 32.03 -6.01 8.10
N VAL A 83 32.82 -5.14 8.73
CA VAL A 83 33.95 -5.55 9.58
C VAL A 83 33.46 -6.21 10.86
N VAL A 84 34.04 -7.37 11.17
CA VAL A 84 33.85 -8.05 12.46
C VAL A 84 34.70 -7.33 13.50
N VAL A 85 34.06 -6.57 14.38
CA VAL A 85 34.72 -5.91 15.52
C VAL A 85 34.84 -6.92 16.66
N ASP A 86 36.05 -7.19 17.13
CA ASP A 86 36.27 -8.01 18.33
C ASP A 86 35.61 -7.32 19.53
N ASP A 87 34.75 -8.06 20.23
CA ASP A 87 33.67 -7.61 21.13
C ASP A 87 34.14 -6.99 22.47
N HIS A 88 35.29 -6.32 22.51
CA HIS A 88 35.89 -5.77 23.73
C HIS A 88 36.37 -4.32 23.54
N GLN A 89 35.43 -3.38 23.42
CA GLN A 89 35.53 -2.05 24.06
C GLN A 89 34.20 -1.28 23.90
N ASP A 90 33.32 -1.51 24.87
CA ASP A 90 32.18 -0.66 25.17
C ASP A 90 32.67 0.72 25.63
N THR A 91 31.98 1.78 25.20
CA THR A 91 32.25 3.23 25.31
C THR A 91 33.08 3.83 24.17
N LEU A 92 32.44 4.09 23.03
CA LEU A 92 32.97 4.95 21.97
C LEU A 92 32.57 6.40 22.24
N ASP A 93 33.59 7.23 22.44
CA ASP A 93 33.49 8.68 22.48
C ASP A 93 32.96 9.20 21.12
N VAL A 94 32.31 10.37 21.12
CA VAL A 94 31.84 11.09 19.91
C VAL A 94 32.98 11.23 18.89
N VAL A 95 34.22 11.39 19.37
CA VAL A 95 35.43 11.48 18.55
C VAL A 95 35.72 10.17 17.79
N ASP A 96 35.47 9.01 18.38
CA ASP A 96 35.67 7.72 17.69
C ASP A 96 34.54 7.42 16.70
N ARG A 97 33.30 7.87 16.97
CA ARG A 97 32.21 7.83 15.98
C ARG A 97 32.49 8.73 14.79
N MET A 98 33.05 9.92 15.01
CA MET A 98 33.50 10.78 13.91
C MET A 98 34.72 10.22 13.17
N ARG A 99 35.60 9.44 13.83
CA ARG A 99 36.69 8.70 13.15
C ARG A 99 36.17 7.58 12.25
N ARG A 100 35.03 6.96 12.56
CA ARG A 100 34.37 5.98 11.68
C ARG A 100 33.85 6.59 10.36
N LEU A 101 33.81 7.93 10.24
CA LEU A 101 33.52 8.64 8.99
C LEU A 101 34.70 8.60 8.00
N ASP A 102 35.93 8.36 8.47
CA ASP A 102 37.03 7.95 7.59
C ASP A 102 36.82 6.47 7.26
N THR A 103 35.97 6.21 6.26
CA THR A 103 35.49 4.89 5.75
C THR A 103 36.59 3.99 5.18
N THR A 104 37.84 4.19 5.60
CA THR A 104 39.03 3.58 5.04
C THR A 104 39.58 2.51 5.97
N LEU A 105 39.60 1.27 5.48
CA LEU A 105 40.13 0.10 6.15
C LEU A 105 41.63 -0.03 5.87
N SER A 106 42.43 -0.29 6.90
CA SER A 106 43.87 -0.51 6.79
C SER A 106 44.35 -1.56 7.80
N GLY A 107 45.54 -2.14 7.57
CA GLY A 107 46.05 -3.22 8.40
C GLY A 107 45.29 -4.53 8.23
N ASP A 108 45.16 -5.28 9.32
CA ASP A 108 44.53 -6.61 9.33
C ASP A 108 43.12 -6.50 9.89
N PHE A 109 42.12 -6.96 9.12
CA PHE A 109 40.72 -6.95 9.52
C PHE A 109 39.97 -8.13 8.89
N THR A 110 38.80 -8.45 9.45
CA THR A 110 37.92 -9.50 8.91
C THR A 110 36.58 -8.87 8.56
N ILE A 111 36.04 -9.20 7.39
CA ILE A 111 34.70 -8.80 6.97
C ILE A 111 33.76 -10.01 6.87
N THR A 112 32.47 -9.77 7.09
CA THR A 112 31.40 -10.75 6.93
C THR A 112 30.33 -10.25 5.98
N ILE A 113 30.02 -11.04 4.96
CA ILE A 113 29.11 -10.69 3.86
C ILE A 113 28.09 -11.82 3.66
N CYS A 114 26.81 -11.48 3.50
CA CYS A 114 25.75 -12.46 3.30
C CYS A 114 25.34 -12.50 1.84
N VAL A 115 25.20 -13.71 1.31
CA VAL A 115 24.83 -13.97 -0.07
C VAL A 115 23.48 -14.67 -0.07
N PRO A 116 22.39 -13.92 -0.35
CA PRO A 116 21.06 -14.49 -0.47
C PRO A 116 20.99 -15.55 -1.56
N ILE A 117 20.07 -16.50 -1.41
CA ILE A 117 19.97 -17.64 -2.31
C ILE A 117 19.71 -17.28 -3.78
N GLY A 118 18.88 -16.26 -4.03
CA GLY A 118 18.60 -15.79 -5.38
C GLY A 118 19.84 -15.27 -6.11
N PHE A 119 20.87 -14.81 -5.38
CA PHE A 119 22.15 -14.44 -5.95
C PHE A 119 23.05 -15.65 -6.22
N VAL A 120 22.94 -16.70 -5.41
CA VAL A 120 23.63 -17.98 -5.62
C VAL A 120 23.03 -18.77 -6.78
N GLU A 121 21.72 -18.66 -7.04
CA GLU A 121 21.09 -19.16 -8.27
C GLU A 121 21.70 -18.50 -9.52
N GLY A 122 22.20 -17.27 -9.37
CA GLY A 122 23.04 -16.57 -10.36
C GLY A 122 24.42 -17.18 -10.61
N CYS A 123 24.79 -18.30 -10.01
CA CYS A 123 26.03 -19.03 -10.35
C CYS A 123 25.96 -19.73 -11.73
N GLY A 124 24.86 -19.55 -12.48
CA GLY A 124 24.72 -20.04 -13.85
C GLY A 124 24.39 -21.53 -13.94
N ILE A 125 23.83 -22.13 -12.88
CA ILE A 125 23.33 -23.51 -12.93
C ILE A 125 22.10 -23.56 -13.85
N LEU A 126 22.18 -24.31 -14.95
CA LEU A 126 21.07 -24.45 -15.88
C LEU A 126 20.13 -25.58 -15.42
N PRO A 127 18.85 -25.59 -15.86
CA PRO A 127 17.98 -26.72 -15.63
C PRO A 127 18.64 -28.04 -16.09
N SER A 128 18.52 -29.10 -15.28
CA SER A 128 19.17 -30.42 -15.48
C SER A 128 20.67 -30.53 -15.18
N ASP A 129 21.35 -29.48 -14.70
CA ASP A 129 22.75 -29.57 -14.26
C ASP A 129 22.86 -30.20 -12.86
N ALA A 130 23.60 -31.29 -12.70
CA ALA A 130 23.73 -31.96 -11.39
C ALA A 130 24.29 -31.03 -10.29
N TYR A 131 25.28 -30.22 -10.67
CA TYR A 131 25.90 -29.22 -9.80
C TYR A 131 26.63 -28.16 -10.63
N VAL A 132 26.82 -26.97 -10.04
CA VAL A 132 27.72 -25.93 -10.53
C VAL A 132 28.68 -25.52 -9.41
N ASN A 133 29.93 -25.21 -9.77
CA ASN A 133 30.84 -24.49 -8.88
C ASN A 133 30.71 -23.00 -9.17
N CYS A 134 30.33 -22.21 -8.17
CA CYS A 134 30.19 -20.78 -8.31
C CYS A 134 31.56 -20.11 -8.55
N ASP A 135 31.79 -19.59 -9.75
CA ASP A 135 32.92 -18.72 -10.02
C ASP A 135 32.65 -17.33 -9.44
N TYR A 136 33.41 -16.96 -8.40
CA TYR A 136 33.35 -15.62 -7.80
C TYR A 136 34.72 -14.99 -7.62
N SER A 137 34.78 -13.66 -7.70
CA SER A 137 36.01 -12.89 -7.47
C SER A 137 35.78 -11.78 -6.46
N LEU A 138 36.80 -11.50 -5.66
CA LEU A 138 36.76 -10.40 -4.70
C LEU A 138 37.42 -9.17 -5.31
N THR A 139 36.79 -8.02 -5.16
CA THR A 139 37.39 -6.73 -5.48
C THR A 139 37.49 -5.87 -4.24
N ALA A 140 38.56 -5.07 -4.15
CA ALA A 140 38.75 -4.05 -3.14
C ALA A 140 39.15 -2.74 -3.83
N THR A 141 38.46 -1.65 -3.49
CA THR A 141 38.68 -0.30 -4.01
C THR A 141 39.54 0.47 -3.03
N LEU A 142 40.70 0.92 -3.47
CA LEU A 142 41.61 1.75 -2.68
C LEU A 142 41.14 3.21 -2.63
N THR A 143 41.62 3.98 -1.66
CA THR A 143 41.31 5.43 -1.52
C THR A 143 41.68 6.28 -2.74
N ASN A 144 42.66 5.83 -3.52
CA ASN A 144 43.03 6.45 -4.80
C ASN A 144 42.14 6.03 -5.99
N LYS A 145 41.02 5.34 -5.72
CA LYS A 145 40.06 4.76 -6.69
C LYS A 145 40.60 3.62 -7.55
N LYS A 146 41.79 3.09 -7.27
CA LYS A 146 42.29 1.88 -7.93
C LYS A 146 41.52 0.67 -7.38
N VAL A 147 40.97 -0.15 -8.29
CA VAL A 147 40.31 -1.41 -7.93
C VAL A 147 41.31 -2.56 -8.07
N VAL A 148 41.50 -3.29 -6.98
CA VAL A 148 42.27 -4.53 -6.92
C VAL A 148 41.30 -5.69 -7.04
N LYS A 149 41.48 -6.59 -8.02
CA LYS A 149 40.63 -7.77 -8.25
C LYS A 149 41.42 -9.04 -8.00
N ILE A 150 40.98 -9.85 -7.05
CA ILE A 150 41.51 -11.19 -6.75
C ILE A 150 40.57 -12.21 -7.40
N PRO A 151 41.00 -12.88 -8.49
CA PRO A 151 40.16 -13.79 -9.25
C PRO A 151 39.91 -15.12 -8.52
N HIS A 152 38.81 -15.79 -8.87
CA HIS A 152 38.40 -17.10 -8.33
C HIS A 152 39.54 -18.12 -8.31
N SER A 153 40.27 -18.25 -9.44
CA SER A 153 41.35 -19.22 -9.59
C SER A 153 42.49 -19.04 -8.56
N GLN A 154 42.74 -17.81 -8.11
CA GLN A 154 43.72 -17.55 -7.06
C GLN A 154 43.15 -17.88 -5.68
N ILE A 155 41.89 -17.50 -5.42
CA ILE A 155 41.18 -17.79 -4.16
C ILE A 155 41.17 -19.30 -3.88
N ILE A 156 40.69 -20.11 -4.82
CA ILE A 156 40.58 -21.57 -4.65
C ILE A 156 41.95 -22.24 -4.56
N SER A 157 42.97 -21.72 -5.25
CA SER A 157 44.33 -22.28 -5.18
C SER A 157 44.96 -22.17 -3.78
N GLN A 158 44.60 -21.11 -3.05
CA GLN A 158 45.09 -20.89 -1.69
C GLN A 158 44.15 -21.54 -0.68
N PHE A 159 42.84 -21.36 -0.82
CA PHE A 159 41.85 -21.85 0.14
C PHE A 159 41.00 -23.02 -0.42
N PRO A 160 41.60 -24.19 -0.76
CA PRO A 160 40.92 -25.25 -1.50
C PRO A 160 39.80 -25.94 -0.71
N ASP A 161 39.86 -25.90 0.63
CA ASP A 161 38.89 -26.60 1.48
C ASP A 161 37.77 -25.68 1.99
N SER A 162 38.00 -24.36 2.03
CA SER A 162 37.11 -23.40 2.70
C SER A 162 36.47 -22.36 1.77
N ALA A 163 36.96 -22.22 0.54
CA ALA A 163 36.47 -21.23 -0.43
C ALA A 163 35.61 -21.77 -1.58
N PRO A 164 35.66 -23.06 -2.02
CA PRO A 164 34.75 -23.53 -3.07
C PRO A 164 33.29 -23.45 -2.61
N LEU A 165 32.43 -22.87 -3.43
CA LEU A 165 30.98 -22.90 -3.26
C LEU A 165 30.37 -23.72 -4.38
N ALA A 166 29.79 -24.87 -4.03
CA ALA A 166 29.07 -25.73 -4.95
C ALA A 166 27.55 -25.65 -4.69
N VAL A 167 26.77 -25.59 -5.77
CA VAL A 167 25.30 -25.65 -5.73
C VAL A 167 24.89 -26.92 -6.46
N ASN A 168 24.12 -27.78 -5.81
CA ASN A 168 23.60 -29.01 -6.42
C ASN A 168 22.10 -28.88 -6.65
N GLN A 169 21.63 -29.31 -7.82
CA GLN A 169 20.20 -29.46 -8.07
C GLN A 169 19.74 -30.87 -7.74
N ASN A 170 18.46 -31.01 -7.40
CA ASN A 170 17.82 -32.31 -7.53
C ASN A 170 17.65 -32.61 -9.04
N LEU A 171 18.00 -33.84 -9.43
CA LEU A 171 17.86 -34.35 -10.80
C LEU A 171 16.80 -35.44 -10.91
N VAL A 172 16.14 -35.77 -9.79
CA VAL A 172 15.08 -36.76 -9.78
C VAL A 172 13.81 -36.04 -10.20
N PRO A 173 13.16 -36.46 -11.30
CA PRO A 173 11.88 -35.89 -11.68
C PRO A 173 10.82 -36.11 -10.61
N PRO A 174 9.84 -35.20 -10.48
CA PRO A 174 8.72 -35.36 -9.57
C PRO A 174 8.04 -36.72 -9.75
N VAL A 175 7.64 -37.34 -8.63
CA VAL A 175 6.92 -38.61 -8.63
C VAL A 175 5.51 -38.39 -8.11
N VAL A 176 4.51 -38.67 -8.94
CA VAL A 176 3.11 -38.69 -8.52
C VAL A 176 2.86 -40.01 -7.79
N THR A 177 2.78 -39.96 -6.46
CA THR A 177 2.56 -41.12 -5.60
C THR A 177 1.08 -41.45 -5.48
N GLU A 178 0.21 -40.43 -5.54
CA GLU A 178 -1.23 -40.57 -5.51
C GLU A 178 -1.88 -39.67 -6.56
N PHE A 179 -2.88 -40.20 -7.25
CA PHE A 179 -3.73 -39.42 -8.14
C PHE A 179 -5.17 -39.90 -8.00
N LYS A 180 -6.06 -38.99 -7.61
CA LYS A 180 -7.48 -39.26 -7.39
C LYS A 180 -8.32 -38.23 -8.13
N ILE A 181 -9.42 -38.69 -8.72
CA ILE A 181 -10.44 -37.82 -9.31
C ILE A 181 -11.74 -38.01 -8.55
N THR A 182 -12.27 -36.91 -8.02
CA THR A 182 -13.55 -36.87 -7.34
C THR A 182 -14.50 -35.98 -8.14
N VAL A 183 -15.68 -36.51 -8.47
CA VAL A 183 -16.77 -35.71 -9.08
C VAL A 183 -17.76 -35.38 -7.98
N HIS A 184 -18.06 -34.09 -7.79
CA HIS A 184 -19.01 -33.66 -6.78
C HIS A 184 -20.40 -34.30 -7.04
N PRO A 185 -21.10 -34.81 -6.02
CA PRO A 185 -22.39 -35.48 -6.22
C PRO A 185 -23.50 -34.56 -6.76
N GLU A 186 -23.52 -33.29 -6.32
CA GLU A 186 -24.57 -32.31 -6.64
C GLU A 186 -24.26 -31.39 -7.83
N GLY A 187 -23.11 -31.53 -8.52
CA GLY A 187 -22.74 -30.59 -9.58
C GLY A 187 -21.54 -31.01 -10.42
N PRO A 188 -21.22 -30.29 -11.49
CA PRO A 188 -20.17 -30.67 -12.43
C PRO A 188 -18.75 -30.28 -11.96
N LEU A 189 -18.55 -30.03 -10.66
CA LEU A 189 -17.22 -29.76 -10.10
C LEU A 189 -16.43 -31.06 -10.05
N VAL A 190 -15.23 -31.03 -10.63
CA VAL A 190 -14.30 -32.16 -10.63
C VAL A 190 -13.03 -31.72 -9.92
N THR A 191 -12.64 -32.50 -8.92
CA THR A 191 -11.42 -32.32 -8.17
C THR A 191 -10.39 -33.34 -8.61
N PHE A 192 -9.21 -32.86 -8.97
CA PHE A 192 -8.01 -33.64 -9.17
C PHE A 192 -7.11 -33.46 -7.94
N GLN A 193 -6.92 -34.53 -7.18
CA GLN A 193 -6.05 -34.55 -6.00
C GLN A 193 -4.77 -35.32 -6.33
N LEU A 194 -3.63 -34.75 -5.95
CA LEU A 194 -2.31 -35.29 -6.23
C LEU A 194 -1.43 -35.33 -4.99
N GLY A 195 -0.83 -36.50 -4.74
CA GLY A 195 0.34 -36.64 -3.89
C GLY A 195 1.59 -36.63 -4.77
N ILE A 196 2.51 -35.70 -4.52
CA ILE A 196 3.74 -35.54 -5.31
C ILE A 196 4.93 -35.59 -4.34
N GLU A 197 5.94 -36.40 -4.66
CA GLU A 197 7.21 -36.48 -3.96
C GLU A 197 8.37 -36.10 -4.89
N TYR A 198 9.55 -35.82 -4.32
CA TYR A 198 10.82 -35.59 -5.04
C TYR A 198 10.81 -34.41 -6.02
N TYR A 199 10.58 -33.18 -5.54
CA TYR A 199 10.49 -31.98 -6.39
C TYR A 199 11.46 -30.85 -6.00
N GLY A 200 12.64 -31.19 -5.48
CA GLY A 200 13.71 -30.22 -5.19
C GLY A 200 13.24 -29.05 -4.33
N LYS A 201 13.37 -27.82 -4.84
CA LYS A 201 12.97 -26.57 -4.15
C LYS A 201 11.46 -26.35 -4.10
N GLY A 202 10.68 -26.99 -4.96
CA GLY A 202 9.28 -26.65 -5.18
C GLY A 202 8.78 -27.03 -6.57
N LEU A 203 7.47 -27.13 -6.73
CA LEU A 203 6.81 -27.33 -8.03
C LEU A 203 6.58 -26.00 -8.73
N THR A 204 6.80 -25.96 -10.05
CA THR A 204 6.58 -24.76 -10.86
C THR A 204 5.34 -24.87 -11.71
N TYR A 205 5.05 -26.06 -12.23
CA TYR A 205 3.90 -26.24 -13.12
C TYR A 205 3.33 -27.64 -13.01
N PHE A 206 2.01 -27.69 -13.00
CA PHE A 206 1.26 -28.94 -13.09
C PHE A 206 0.15 -28.78 -14.11
N SER A 207 -0.06 -29.80 -14.93
CA SER A 207 -1.24 -29.85 -15.77
C SER A 207 -1.78 -31.26 -16.01
N ILE A 208 -3.09 -31.32 -16.19
CA ILE A 208 -3.84 -32.50 -16.58
C ILE A 208 -4.53 -32.18 -17.89
N SER A 209 -4.20 -32.94 -18.93
CA SER A 209 -4.88 -32.86 -20.21
C SER A 209 -5.97 -33.92 -20.28
N TYR A 210 -7.14 -33.52 -20.75
CA TYR A 210 -8.29 -34.39 -20.97
C TYR A 210 -9.08 -33.95 -22.20
N GLN A 211 -9.95 -34.81 -22.72
CA GLN A 211 -10.78 -34.49 -23.88
C GLN A 211 -12.20 -34.99 -23.68
N ASN A 212 -13.17 -34.33 -24.30
CA ASN A 212 -14.55 -34.82 -24.30
C ASN A 212 -14.77 -35.99 -25.28
N ALA A 213 -16.01 -36.47 -25.37
CA ALA A 213 -16.39 -37.54 -26.29
C ALA A 213 -16.21 -37.20 -27.79
N THR A 214 -16.16 -35.92 -28.16
CA THR A 214 -15.93 -35.47 -29.55
C THR A 214 -14.45 -35.22 -29.87
N GLY A 215 -13.54 -35.39 -28.90
CA GLY A 215 -12.11 -35.14 -29.06
C GLY A 215 -11.67 -33.70 -28.89
N PHE A 216 -12.53 -32.83 -28.34
CA PHE A 216 -12.15 -31.46 -27.98
C PHE A 216 -11.23 -31.49 -26.75
N PRO A 217 -10.01 -30.94 -26.83
CA PRO A 217 -9.03 -31.01 -25.75
C PRO A 217 -9.23 -29.90 -24.72
N PHE A 218 -8.93 -30.22 -23.46
CA PHE A 218 -8.92 -29.33 -22.32
C PHE A 218 -7.65 -29.57 -21.50
N THR A 219 -7.24 -28.56 -20.74
CA THR A 219 -6.14 -28.66 -19.78
C THR A 219 -6.55 -27.96 -18.49
N ALA A 220 -6.44 -28.66 -17.37
CA ALA A 220 -6.47 -28.08 -16.03
C ALA A 220 -5.02 -27.88 -15.59
N ALA A 221 -4.66 -26.73 -15.03
CA ALA A 221 -3.27 -26.48 -14.63
C ALA A 221 -3.17 -25.69 -13.33
N LEU A 222 -2.09 -25.92 -12.59
CA LEU A 222 -1.62 -25.05 -11.52
C LEU A 222 -0.26 -24.48 -11.91
N THR A 223 -0.03 -23.22 -11.56
CA THR A 223 1.28 -22.57 -11.66
C THR A 223 1.90 -22.46 -10.26
N GLU A 224 3.20 -22.16 -10.20
CA GLU A 224 3.99 -22.03 -8.97
C GLU A 224 3.29 -21.28 -7.83
N ILE A 225 2.61 -20.17 -8.16
CA ILE A 225 1.89 -19.30 -7.21
C ILE A 225 0.76 -20.06 -6.48
N GLN A 226 0.21 -21.11 -7.08
CA GLN A 226 -0.93 -21.88 -6.57
C GLN A 226 -0.50 -23.20 -5.91
N MET A 227 0.80 -23.48 -5.79
CA MET A 227 1.36 -24.74 -5.29
C MET A 227 1.54 -24.77 -3.76
N VAL A 228 0.68 -24.07 -3.01
CA VAL A 228 0.72 -24.07 -1.54
C VAL A 228 -0.37 -25.00 -1.00
N THR A 229 0.01 -25.92 -0.12
CA THR A 229 -0.90 -26.94 0.42
C THR A 229 -1.14 -26.70 1.91
N ASN A 230 -2.37 -26.89 2.39
CA ASN A 230 -2.68 -26.86 3.82
C ASN A 230 -2.46 -28.22 4.53
N ASP A 231 -2.47 -29.32 3.76
CA ASP A 231 -2.45 -30.70 4.27
C ASP A 231 -1.43 -31.63 3.59
N GLY A 232 -0.63 -31.11 2.64
CA GLY A 232 0.38 -31.87 1.90
C GLY A 232 -0.08 -32.43 0.55
N TYR A 233 -1.32 -32.20 0.13
CA TYR A 233 -1.80 -32.57 -1.20
C TYR A 233 -2.01 -31.34 -2.10
N TYR A 234 -1.84 -31.55 -3.41
CA TYR A 234 -2.13 -30.55 -4.43
C TYR A 234 -3.51 -30.79 -5.03
N TYR A 235 -4.30 -29.73 -5.17
CA TYR A 235 -5.68 -29.81 -5.63
C TYR A 235 -5.93 -28.92 -6.83
N VAL A 236 -6.56 -29.47 -7.86
CA VAL A 236 -7.11 -28.71 -8.97
C VAL A 236 -8.61 -28.96 -9.02
N GLU A 237 -9.39 -27.95 -8.70
CA GLU A 237 -10.84 -28.02 -8.79
C GLU A 237 -11.32 -27.20 -9.99
N GLN A 238 -12.03 -27.86 -10.89
CA GLN A 238 -12.53 -27.22 -12.11
C GLN A 238 -14.01 -27.51 -12.30
N LEU A 239 -14.75 -26.45 -12.61
CA LEU A 239 -16.17 -26.54 -12.96
C LEU A 239 -16.30 -26.94 -14.44
N PHE A 240 -16.85 -28.13 -14.71
CA PHE A 240 -17.05 -28.61 -16.07
C PHE A 240 -18.38 -28.09 -16.65
N ILE A 241 -18.46 -27.99 -17.98
CA ILE A 241 -19.66 -27.52 -18.70
C ILE A 241 -20.26 -28.64 -19.56
N PRO A 242 -21.00 -29.59 -18.96
CA PRO A 242 -21.55 -30.74 -19.68
C PRO A 242 -22.53 -30.36 -20.81
N GLN A 243 -23.17 -29.20 -20.73
CA GLN A 243 -24.15 -28.70 -21.71
C GLN A 243 -23.51 -28.42 -23.07
N LEU A 244 -22.25 -27.95 -23.09
CA LEU A 244 -21.52 -27.66 -24.32
C LEU A 244 -20.71 -28.86 -24.81
N TYR A 245 -20.05 -29.56 -23.88
CA TYR A 245 -19.01 -30.53 -24.22
C TYR A 245 -19.40 -31.99 -23.94
N GLY A 246 -20.58 -32.22 -23.36
CA GLY A 246 -21.09 -33.53 -22.99
C GLY A 246 -20.60 -34.02 -21.62
N ASN A 247 -21.09 -35.19 -21.20
CA ASN A 247 -20.92 -35.69 -19.82
C ASN A 247 -19.76 -36.69 -19.68
N LYS A 248 -18.98 -36.90 -20.74
CA LYS A 248 -17.95 -37.96 -20.82
C LYS A 248 -16.63 -37.34 -21.23
N TYR A 249 -15.64 -37.49 -20.36
CA TYR A 249 -14.28 -37.03 -20.62
C TYR A 249 -13.30 -38.19 -20.44
N ILE A 250 -12.19 -38.12 -21.17
CA ILE A 250 -11.12 -39.10 -21.19
C ILE A 250 -9.83 -38.36 -20.90
N LEU A 251 -9.05 -38.84 -19.92
CA LEU A 251 -7.71 -38.29 -19.65
C LEU A 251 -6.77 -38.61 -20.82
N THR A 252 -6.01 -37.60 -21.27
CA THR A 252 -5.06 -37.74 -22.37
C THR A 252 -3.61 -37.64 -21.90
N GLY A 253 -3.34 -36.90 -20.83
CA GLY A 253 -2.00 -36.82 -20.24
C GLY A 253 -1.94 -36.08 -18.92
N MET A 254 -0.79 -36.18 -18.28
CA MET A 254 -0.41 -35.44 -17.07
C MET A 254 1.03 -34.97 -17.21
N TYR A 255 1.29 -33.75 -16.78
CA TYR A 255 2.60 -33.12 -16.82
C TYR A 255 2.88 -32.42 -15.48
N VAL A 256 4.01 -32.72 -14.85
CA VAL A 256 4.47 -32.11 -13.60
C VAL A 256 5.90 -31.63 -13.85
N GLU A 257 6.20 -30.40 -13.44
CA GLU A 257 7.51 -29.78 -13.56
C GLU A 257 7.89 -29.13 -12.23
N ASP A 258 9.10 -29.43 -11.76
CA ASP A 258 9.71 -28.74 -10.62
C ASP A 258 10.46 -27.48 -11.03
N SER A 259 10.85 -26.70 -10.02
CA SER A 259 11.61 -25.45 -10.14
C SER A 259 13.05 -25.62 -10.64
N GLU A 260 13.52 -26.85 -10.81
CA GLU A 260 14.84 -27.17 -11.37
C GLU A 260 14.73 -27.67 -12.83
N GLY A 261 13.51 -27.69 -13.39
CA GLY A 261 13.19 -28.09 -14.76
C GLY A 261 13.15 -29.61 -14.95
N ASN A 262 13.12 -30.40 -13.88
CA ASN A 262 12.86 -31.83 -14.00
C ASN A 262 11.36 -32.04 -14.24
N LEU A 263 11.06 -32.86 -15.24
CA LEU A 263 9.67 -33.08 -15.67
C LEU A 263 9.27 -34.54 -15.61
N LEU A 264 8.02 -34.76 -15.19
CA LEU A 264 7.30 -36.01 -15.32
C LEU A 264 6.19 -35.81 -16.36
N GLN A 265 6.21 -36.62 -17.42
CA GLN A 265 5.11 -36.69 -18.39
C GLN A 265 4.53 -38.09 -18.46
N LEU A 266 3.24 -38.22 -18.14
CA LEU A 266 2.50 -39.48 -18.19
C LEU A 266 1.47 -39.44 -19.32
N SER A 267 1.52 -40.42 -20.22
CA SER A 267 0.48 -40.66 -21.22
C SER A 267 -0.78 -41.26 -20.59
N ALA A 268 -1.92 -41.16 -21.28
CA ALA A 268 -3.17 -41.81 -20.87
C ALA A 268 -3.03 -43.31 -20.50
N GLY A 269 -2.17 -44.04 -21.23
CA GLY A 269 -1.88 -45.45 -20.95
C GLY A 269 -1.12 -45.67 -19.63
N GLN A 270 -0.18 -44.78 -19.32
CA GLN A 270 0.59 -44.82 -18.06
C GLN A 270 -0.27 -44.43 -16.86
N ILE A 271 -1.09 -43.39 -16.99
CA ILE A 271 -2.05 -42.97 -15.96
C ILE A 271 -3.01 -44.13 -15.64
N LYS A 272 -3.55 -44.78 -16.67
CA LYS A 272 -4.39 -45.98 -16.50
C LYS A 272 -3.67 -47.10 -15.76
N TYR A 273 -2.43 -47.37 -16.12
CA TYR A 273 -1.66 -48.46 -15.53
C TYR A 273 -1.32 -48.19 -14.07
N GLN A 274 -0.92 -46.97 -13.72
CA GLN A 274 -0.47 -46.60 -12.38
C GLN A 274 -1.63 -46.35 -11.41
N PHE A 275 -2.67 -45.64 -11.85
CA PHE A 275 -3.75 -45.17 -10.96
C PHE A 275 -5.11 -45.81 -11.24
N ASN A 276 -5.23 -46.61 -12.31
CA ASN A 276 -6.50 -47.21 -12.76
C ASN A 276 -7.61 -46.19 -13.09
N ILE A 277 -7.23 -44.98 -13.49
CA ILE A 277 -8.14 -43.89 -13.87
C ILE A 277 -8.05 -43.65 -15.38
N THR A 278 -9.20 -43.55 -16.06
CA THR A 278 -9.24 -43.32 -17.52
C THR A 278 -10.34 -42.37 -17.99
N LYS A 279 -11.42 -42.24 -17.23
CA LYS A 279 -12.63 -41.55 -17.67
C LYS A 279 -13.22 -40.77 -16.51
N ILE A 280 -13.75 -39.60 -16.83
CA ILE A 280 -14.55 -38.77 -15.93
C ILE A 280 -15.98 -38.82 -16.48
N GLN A 281 -16.91 -39.25 -15.64
CA GLN A 281 -18.32 -39.32 -15.97
C GLN A 281 -19.06 -38.32 -15.09
N LEU A 282 -19.61 -37.28 -15.71
CA LEU A 282 -20.42 -36.28 -15.02
C LEU A 282 -21.88 -36.74 -14.91
N PRO A 283 -22.62 -36.27 -13.90
CA PRO A 283 -24.07 -36.41 -13.86
C PRO A 283 -24.72 -35.76 -15.08
N SER A 284 -25.88 -36.27 -15.50
CA SER A 284 -26.59 -35.72 -16.66
C SER A 284 -27.37 -34.49 -16.25
N SER A 285 -27.01 -33.33 -16.81
CA SER A 285 -27.71 -32.08 -16.56
C SER A 285 -29.06 -32.04 -17.31
N SER A 286 -30.09 -31.52 -16.65
CA SER A 286 -31.40 -31.23 -17.25
C SER A 286 -31.51 -29.79 -17.78
N ALA A 287 -30.44 -28.99 -17.70
CA ALA A 287 -30.46 -27.61 -18.14
C ALA A 287 -30.63 -27.53 -19.68
N PRO A 288 -31.53 -26.67 -20.19
CA PRO A 288 -31.74 -26.53 -21.62
C PRO A 288 -30.51 -25.93 -22.32
N VAL A 289 -30.19 -26.43 -23.50
CA VAL A 289 -29.20 -25.81 -24.39
C VAL A 289 -29.84 -24.58 -25.05
N LEU A 290 -29.47 -23.39 -24.58
CA LEU A 290 -29.88 -22.13 -25.20
C LEU A 290 -29.00 -21.83 -26.42
N THR A 291 -29.59 -21.27 -27.48
CA THR A 291 -28.87 -20.87 -28.71
C THR A 291 -28.54 -19.37 -28.75
N GLY A 292 -29.12 -18.58 -27.85
CA GLY A 292 -28.91 -17.15 -27.64
C GLY A 292 -29.56 -16.73 -26.32
N LEU A 293 -29.05 -15.69 -25.67
CA LEU A 293 -29.59 -15.22 -24.38
C LEU A 293 -30.64 -14.12 -24.55
N PHE A 294 -30.55 -13.34 -25.63
CA PHE A 294 -31.57 -12.36 -25.98
C PHE A 294 -31.63 -12.10 -27.49
N THR A 295 -32.68 -11.42 -27.91
CA THR A 295 -32.77 -10.76 -29.21
C THR A 295 -32.98 -9.27 -29.00
N TYR A 296 -32.49 -8.41 -29.92
CA TYR A 296 -32.64 -6.97 -29.76
C TYR A 296 -33.01 -6.26 -31.06
N LYS A 297 -33.55 -5.05 -30.89
CA LYS A 297 -33.87 -4.13 -31.98
C LYS A 297 -33.49 -2.71 -31.57
N THR A 298 -32.67 -2.04 -32.39
CA THR A 298 -32.35 -0.61 -32.22
C THR A 298 -33.54 0.26 -32.61
N ASP A 299 -33.75 1.36 -31.88
CA ASP A 299 -34.79 2.33 -32.24
C ASP A 299 -34.49 2.96 -33.60
N THR A 300 -35.49 3.03 -34.48
CA THR A 300 -35.35 3.62 -35.81
C THR A 300 -35.16 5.13 -35.78
N ASN A 301 -35.47 5.77 -34.65
CA ASN A 301 -35.27 7.22 -34.44
C ASN A 301 -33.88 7.55 -33.87
N ASN A 302 -33.05 6.55 -33.58
CA ASN A 302 -31.68 6.79 -33.15
C ASN A 302 -30.95 7.62 -34.24
N PRO A 303 -30.33 8.75 -33.88
CA PRO A 303 -29.57 9.52 -34.85
C PRO A 303 -28.36 8.71 -35.33
N HIS A 304 -28.13 8.71 -36.65
CA HIS A 304 -26.94 8.10 -37.23
C HIS A 304 -25.65 8.86 -36.88
N LEU A 305 -25.78 10.14 -36.53
CA LEU A 305 -24.68 11.05 -36.21
C LEU A 305 -24.92 11.75 -34.86
N ALA A 306 -23.98 11.60 -33.93
CA ALA A 306 -23.88 12.40 -32.71
C ALA A 306 -23.02 13.65 -32.97
N PRO A 307 -23.60 14.87 -32.94
CA PRO A 307 -22.82 16.09 -33.04
C PRO A 307 -22.07 16.32 -31.72
N GLY A 308 -20.74 16.48 -31.78
CA GLY A 308 -19.87 16.62 -30.60
C GLY A 308 -20.03 17.90 -29.76
N LYS A 309 -21.13 18.65 -29.95
CA LYS A 309 -21.53 19.81 -29.13
C LYS A 309 -22.75 19.54 -28.26
N ASN A 310 -23.53 18.49 -28.57
CA ASN A 310 -24.78 18.20 -27.87
C ASN A 310 -24.79 16.75 -27.39
N TRP A 311 -25.52 16.52 -26.30
CA TRP A 311 -25.87 15.18 -25.85
C TRP A 311 -26.73 14.48 -26.91
N THR A 312 -26.45 13.19 -27.14
CA THR A 312 -27.20 12.38 -28.09
C THR A 312 -27.74 11.13 -27.41
N ASP A 313 -29.07 11.03 -27.32
CA ASP A 313 -29.74 9.88 -26.71
C ASP A 313 -29.96 8.77 -27.75
N LEU A 314 -29.71 7.53 -27.32
CA LEU A 314 -29.85 6.32 -28.11
C LEU A 314 -30.64 5.26 -27.33
N LYS A 315 -31.37 4.44 -28.08
CA LYS A 315 -32.25 3.43 -27.50
C LYS A 315 -32.20 2.10 -28.26
N ALA A 316 -32.24 0.99 -27.52
CA ALA A 316 -32.53 -0.33 -28.05
C ALA A 316 -33.50 -1.08 -27.13
N SER A 317 -34.28 -1.99 -27.70
CA SER A 317 -35.10 -2.93 -26.92
C SER A 317 -34.49 -4.32 -27.01
N ALA A 318 -34.27 -4.96 -25.86
CA ALA A 318 -33.80 -6.34 -25.76
C ALA A 318 -34.86 -7.23 -25.11
N PHE A 319 -35.05 -8.41 -25.69
CA PHE A 319 -35.96 -9.45 -25.23
C PHE A 319 -35.13 -10.65 -24.79
N LEU A 320 -35.01 -10.82 -23.48
CA LEU A 320 -34.29 -11.91 -22.83
C LEU A 320 -35.04 -13.23 -23.00
N THR A 321 -34.31 -14.30 -23.23
CA THR A 321 -34.86 -15.66 -23.37
C THR A 321 -35.28 -16.22 -22.00
N THR A 322 -34.66 -15.73 -20.93
CA THR A 322 -34.95 -16.07 -19.54
C THR A 322 -34.68 -14.87 -18.65
N PRO A 323 -35.46 -14.67 -17.57
CA PRO A 323 -35.22 -13.60 -16.60
C PRO A 323 -33.90 -13.76 -15.82
N TYR A 324 -33.30 -14.95 -15.82
CA TYR A 324 -32.05 -15.26 -15.11
C TYR A 324 -30.79 -14.95 -15.93
N SER A 325 -30.92 -14.29 -17.08
CA SER A 325 -29.79 -13.86 -17.89
C SER A 325 -29.58 -12.36 -17.66
N PRO A 326 -28.60 -11.95 -16.82
CA PRO A 326 -28.32 -10.54 -16.60
C PRO A 326 -27.99 -9.83 -17.91
N LEU A 327 -28.34 -8.55 -17.99
CA LEU A 327 -28.06 -7.70 -19.14
C LEU A 327 -27.18 -6.54 -18.71
N PHE A 328 -25.90 -6.64 -19.01
CA PHE A 328 -24.90 -5.62 -18.75
C PHE A 328 -24.84 -4.67 -19.93
N CYS A 329 -24.86 -3.37 -19.68
CA CYS A 329 -24.45 -2.42 -20.70
C CYS A 329 -23.01 -1.99 -20.45
N ILE A 330 -22.19 -2.03 -21.48
CA ILE A 330 -20.76 -1.73 -21.40
C ILE A 330 -20.58 -0.23 -21.63
N PRO A 331 -20.27 0.57 -20.58
CA PRO A 331 -19.97 1.98 -20.78
C PRO A 331 -18.66 2.13 -21.56
N ASN A 332 -18.54 3.22 -22.32
CA ASN A 332 -17.31 3.55 -23.04
C ASN A 332 -16.91 5.01 -22.77
N GLY A 333 -15.72 5.42 -23.25
CA GLY A 333 -15.12 6.76 -23.04
C GLY A 333 -16.06 7.96 -23.21
N PHE A 334 -17.04 7.85 -24.11
CA PHE A 334 -17.88 8.94 -24.58
C PHE A 334 -19.38 8.65 -24.42
N SER A 335 -19.77 7.60 -23.69
CA SER A 335 -21.18 7.33 -23.43
C SER A 335 -21.45 6.64 -22.09
N ILE A 336 -22.58 7.01 -21.49
CA ILE A 336 -23.21 6.22 -20.43
C ILE A 336 -24.22 5.31 -21.06
N CYS A 337 -24.30 4.11 -20.55
CA CYS A 337 -25.37 3.20 -20.88
C CYS A 337 -26.02 2.66 -19.61
N SER A 338 -27.33 2.43 -19.70
CA SER A 338 -28.16 1.98 -18.59
C SER A 338 -29.31 1.12 -19.10
N THR A 339 -29.80 0.23 -18.25
CA THR A 339 -30.80 -0.78 -18.59
C THR A 339 -32.08 -0.55 -17.79
N LEU A 340 -33.16 -0.14 -18.44
CA LEU A 340 -34.50 -0.05 -17.85
C LEU A 340 -35.26 -1.34 -18.11
N PHE A 341 -35.56 -2.11 -17.07
CA PHE A 341 -36.44 -3.28 -17.18
C PHE A 341 -37.91 -2.84 -17.22
N VAL A 342 -38.65 -3.29 -18.23
CA VAL A 342 -40.11 -3.08 -18.34
C VAL A 342 -40.86 -4.24 -17.70
N ASN A 343 -40.32 -5.44 -17.82
CA ASN A 343 -40.71 -6.65 -17.09
C ASN A 343 -39.48 -7.57 -16.99
N SER A 344 -39.62 -8.77 -16.42
CA SER A 344 -38.50 -9.66 -16.16
C SER A 344 -37.72 -10.14 -17.41
N THR A 345 -38.31 -10.04 -18.61
CA THR A 345 -37.69 -10.50 -19.87
C THR A 345 -37.60 -9.43 -20.95
N TRP A 346 -38.10 -8.22 -20.70
CA TRP A 346 -38.05 -7.11 -21.64
C TRP A 346 -37.35 -5.92 -21.00
N ALA A 347 -36.20 -5.56 -21.59
CA ALA A 347 -35.41 -4.42 -21.18
C ALA A 347 -35.29 -3.40 -22.32
N ILE A 348 -35.15 -2.14 -21.93
CA ILE A 348 -34.82 -1.03 -22.79
C ILE A 348 -33.44 -0.54 -22.39
N ILE A 349 -32.51 -0.62 -23.33
CA ILE A 349 -31.16 -0.05 -23.19
C ILE A 349 -31.25 1.43 -23.56
N TYR A 350 -30.92 2.30 -22.60
CA TYR A 350 -30.76 3.74 -22.80
C TYR A 350 -29.28 4.07 -22.79
N SER A 351 -28.82 4.72 -23.85
CA SER A 351 -27.46 5.23 -23.91
C SER A 351 -27.44 6.73 -24.18
N GLN A 352 -26.55 7.44 -23.49
CA GLN A 352 -26.26 8.83 -23.74
C GLN A 352 -24.85 9.02 -24.24
N VAL A 353 -24.70 9.55 -25.45
CA VAL A 353 -23.40 9.96 -25.99
C VAL A 353 -23.11 11.40 -25.56
N PHE A 354 -21.92 11.58 -25.01
CA PHE A 354 -21.43 12.82 -24.41
C PHE A 354 -20.99 13.84 -25.47
N PRO A 355 -21.24 15.15 -25.28
CA PRO A 355 -20.60 16.19 -26.08
C PRO A 355 -19.11 16.32 -25.71
N ASN A 356 -18.33 16.97 -26.57
CA ASN A 356 -16.96 17.43 -26.31
C ASN A 356 -15.83 16.37 -26.27
N PHE A 357 -16.05 15.16 -26.83
CA PHE A 357 -15.05 14.08 -26.90
C PHE A 357 -14.30 14.02 -28.24
N MET A 358 -13.26 13.19 -28.31
CA MET A 358 -12.53 12.87 -29.55
C MET A 358 -13.48 12.29 -30.60
N GLY A 359 -13.28 12.65 -31.88
CA GLY A 359 -14.00 12.08 -33.01
C GLY A 359 -13.06 11.60 -34.10
N ASN A 360 -13.07 10.29 -34.34
CA ASN A 360 -12.96 9.61 -35.64
C ASN A 360 -12.89 8.11 -35.37
N ASP A 361 -14.03 7.42 -35.44
CA ASP A 361 -14.22 6.00 -35.84
C ASP A 361 -15.69 5.62 -35.59
N TYR A 362 -16.18 4.59 -36.30
CA TYR A 362 -17.49 4.00 -36.02
C TYR A 362 -17.50 3.48 -34.59
N ASN A 363 -18.29 4.13 -33.73
CA ASN A 363 -18.43 3.74 -32.33
C ASN A 363 -19.71 2.94 -32.15
N SER A 364 -19.64 1.88 -31.36
CA SER A 364 -20.82 1.14 -30.90
C SER A 364 -20.93 1.20 -29.38
N ILE A 365 -22.15 1.37 -28.89
CA ILE A 365 -22.48 1.05 -27.51
C ILE A 365 -22.82 -0.44 -27.47
N GLU A 366 -22.09 -1.17 -26.65
CA GLU A 366 -22.20 -2.61 -26.53
C GLU A 366 -23.00 -2.97 -25.28
N PHE A 367 -23.81 -4.01 -25.38
CA PHE A 367 -24.45 -4.62 -24.23
C PHE A 367 -24.40 -6.13 -24.37
N VAL A 368 -24.15 -6.78 -23.25
CA VAL A 368 -23.87 -8.20 -23.18
C VAL A 368 -24.79 -8.86 -22.16
N SER A 369 -25.20 -10.07 -22.49
CA SER A 369 -25.84 -10.97 -21.56
C SER A 369 -25.07 -12.26 -21.54
N LEU A 370 -24.98 -12.87 -20.37
CA LEU A 370 -24.21 -14.08 -20.17
C LEU A 370 -24.89 -14.98 -19.14
N ASN A 371 -24.56 -16.27 -19.21
CA ASN A 371 -24.87 -17.24 -18.17
C ASN A 371 -23.68 -18.20 -18.03
N GLU A 372 -23.86 -19.31 -17.30
CA GLU A 372 -22.78 -20.28 -17.05
C GLU A 372 -22.19 -20.92 -18.33
N TYR A 373 -22.87 -20.84 -19.48
CA TYR A 373 -22.55 -21.62 -20.68
C TYR A 373 -22.49 -20.81 -21.98
N LEU A 374 -23.02 -19.58 -22.00
CA LEU A 374 -23.20 -18.81 -23.22
C LEU A 374 -23.06 -17.32 -22.92
N GLU A 375 -22.59 -16.59 -23.92
CA GLU A 375 -22.55 -15.13 -23.96
C GLU A 375 -23.24 -14.64 -25.24
N SER A 376 -23.91 -13.50 -25.19
CA SER A 376 -24.60 -12.88 -26.33
C SER A 376 -24.36 -11.38 -26.32
N TYR A 377 -24.05 -10.80 -27.47
CA TYR A 377 -23.73 -9.38 -27.63
C TYR A 377 -24.79 -8.64 -28.48
N GLY A 378 -25.03 -7.38 -28.13
CA GLY A 378 -25.84 -6.43 -28.89
C GLY A 378 -25.13 -5.08 -29.01
N TYR A 379 -25.45 -4.34 -30.07
CA TYR A 379 -24.73 -3.13 -30.45
C TYR A 379 -25.69 -2.02 -30.90
N ILE A 380 -25.41 -0.78 -30.51
CA ILE A 380 -26.02 0.43 -31.07
C ILE A 380 -24.92 1.24 -31.76
N ALA A 381 -24.91 1.25 -33.09
CA ALA A 381 -23.90 1.98 -33.87
C ALA A 381 -24.21 3.48 -33.93
N ILE A 382 -23.17 4.31 -33.80
CA ILE A 382 -23.24 5.76 -33.97
C ILE A 382 -21.93 6.34 -34.53
N GLU A 383 -22.05 7.32 -35.42
CA GLU A 383 -20.93 8.15 -35.86
C GLU A 383 -20.81 9.38 -34.96
N TYR A 384 -19.61 9.70 -34.47
CA TYR A 384 -19.36 10.87 -33.63
C TYR A 384 -18.51 11.90 -34.37
N GLN A 385 -19.01 13.13 -34.55
CA GLN A 385 -18.27 14.20 -35.24
C GLN A 385 -17.98 15.38 -34.33
N ASN A 386 -16.70 15.73 -34.20
CA ASN A 386 -16.26 16.90 -33.45
C ASN A 386 -15.16 17.67 -34.19
N ILE A 387 -14.98 18.93 -33.84
CA ILE A 387 -13.89 19.78 -34.37
C ILE A 387 -12.75 19.76 -33.36
N LEU A 388 -11.56 19.35 -33.81
CA LEU A 388 -10.32 19.46 -33.04
C LEU A 388 -9.84 20.92 -33.06
N ALA A 389 -9.57 21.45 -31.88
CA ALA A 389 -9.01 22.79 -31.70
C ALA A 389 -8.12 22.74 -30.46
N ASN A 390 -6.89 23.25 -30.59
CA ASN A 390 -5.93 23.19 -29.49
C ASN A 390 -6.36 24.09 -28.32
N PRO A 391 -6.09 23.67 -27.08
CA PRO A 391 -6.28 24.53 -25.92
C PRO A 391 -5.36 25.75 -25.99
N VAL A 392 -5.69 26.81 -25.25
CA VAL A 392 -4.88 28.04 -25.13
C VAL A 392 -4.68 28.38 -23.65
N LEU A 393 -3.43 28.56 -23.21
CA LEU A 393 -3.13 29.13 -21.89
C LEU A 393 -3.17 30.67 -21.98
N ASP A 394 -4.15 31.29 -21.32
CA ASP A 394 -4.33 32.77 -21.32
C ASP A 394 -3.41 33.45 -20.31
N LYS A 395 -3.43 32.99 -19.05
CA LYS A 395 -2.58 33.54 -17.97
C LYS A 395 -2.35 32.55 -16.83
N VAL A 396 -1.30 32.79 -16.06
CA VAL A 396 -1.01 32.13 -14.78
C VAL A 396 -0.77 33.19 -13.70
N VAL A 397 -1.39 33.03 -12.54
CA VAL A 397 -1.25 33.93 -11.38
C VAL A 397 -0.65 33.17 -10.21
N TYR A 398 0.28 33.82 -9.49
CA TYR A 398 1.05 33.24 -8.39
C TYR A 398 0.72 33.92 -7.06
N SER A 399 0.81 33.22 -5.93
CA SER A 399 0.65 33.82 -4.60
C SER A 399 1.75 34.82 -4.22
N VAL A 400 2.93 34.71 -4.84
CA VAL A 400 4.09 35.59 -4.60
C VAL A 400 4.70 36.07 -5.92
N SER A 401 5.35 37.22 -5.90
CA SER A 401 6.01 37.81 -7.08
C SER A 401 7.48 37.39 -7.24
N THR A 402 8.16 37.03 -6.14
CA THR A 402 9.55 36.55 -6.08
C THR A 402 9.70 35.41 -5.08
N ILE A 403 10.72 34.58 -5.28
CA ILE A 403 11.14 33.50 -4.37
C ILE A 403 12.61 33.76 -4.06
N ASP A 404 12.89 34.43 -2.95
CA ASP A 404 14.22 34.93 -2.63
C ASP A 404 14.93 34.00 -1.62
N ALA A 405 15.57 32.93 -2.10
CA ALA A 405 16.34 31.96 -1.30
C ALA A 405 15.55 31.32 -0.14
N LEU A 406 14.27 31.03 -0.35
CA LEU A 406 13.34 30.50 0.65
C LEU A 406 13.50 28.98 0.88
N GLU A 407 13.22 28.50 2.10
CA GLU A 407 13.00 27.08 2.41
C GLU A 407 11.78 26.52 1.65
N PRO A 408 11.56 25.18 1.62
CA PRO A 408 10.34 24.61 1.04
C PRO A 408 9.07 25.33 1.49
N PHE A 409 8.26 25.76 0.53
CA PHE A 409 7.00 26.48 0.80
C PHE A 409 5.93 26.15 -0.25
N TYR A 410 4.65 26.24 0.13
CA TYR A 410 3.57 26.04 -0.84
C TYR A 410 3.35 27.32 -1.67
N LEU A 411 3.53 27.21 -2.99
CA LEU A 411 3.22 28.23 -3.99
C LEU A 411 1.81 27.98 -4.53
N GLU A 412 0.89 28.93 -4.35
CA GLU A 412 -0.45 28.85 -4.96
C GLU A 412 -0.40 29.36 -6.41
N LEU A 413 -1.00 28.60 -7.32
CA LEU A 413 -1.03 28.81 -8.75
C LEU A 413 -2.46 28.85 -9.23
N ASN A 414 -2.81 29.80 -10.10
CA ASN A 414 -4.09 29.83 -10.80
C ASN A 414 -3.88 29.97 -12.31
N PHE A 415 -4.18 28.90 -13.05
CA PHE A 415 -4.13 28.86 -14.51
C PHE A 415 -5.47 29.32 -15.09
N THR A 416 -5.45 30.14 -16.14
CA THR A 416 -6.64 30.47 -16.94
C THR A 416 -6.46 29.87 -18.33
N ILE A 417 -7.31 28.90 -18.68
CA ILE A 417 -7.22 28.09 -19.89
C ILE A 417 -8.45 28.35 -20.75
N GLN A 418 -8.24 28.55 -22.04
CA GLN A 418 -9.32 28.61 -23.02
C GLN A 418 -9.43 27.30 -23.79
N LEU A 419 -10.64 26.75 -23.85
CA LEU A 419 -10.97 25.50 -24.53
C LEU A 419 -12.02 25.74 -25.61
N THR A 420 -12.12 24.88 -26.62
CA THR A 420 -13.09 25.06 -27.72
C THR A 420 -13.98 23.83 -27.88
N ASN A 421 -15.18 23.88 -27.29
CA ASN A 421 -16.11 22.75 -27.24
C ASN A 421 -15.42 21.47 -26.73
N SER A 422 -14.51 21.59 -25.76
CA SER A 422 -13.78 20.52 -25.10
C SER A 422 -13.82 20.74 -23.58
N ILE A 423 -13.45 19.72 -22.81
CA ILE A 423 -13.25 19.81 -21.36
C ILE A 423 -11.77 19.57 -21.10
N LEU A 424 -11.18 20.26 -20.13
CA LEU A 424 -9.80 20.02 -19.73
C LEU A 424 -9.72 18.60 -19.16
N GLU A 425 -8.80 17.79 -19.68
CA GLU A 425 -8.58 16.41 -19.24
C GLU A 425 -7.42 16.37 -18.24
N ILE A 426 -6.26 16.91 -18.64
CA ILE A 426 -5.04 16.97 -17.84
C ILE A 426 -4.38 18.33 -18.02
N LEU A 427 -3.95 18.92 -16.91
CA LEU A 427 -2.98 19.99 -16.87
C LEU A 427 -1.71 19.45 -16.22
N SER A 428 -0.64 19.31 -17.00
CA SER A 428 0.67 18.94 -16.50
C SER A 428 1.55 20.17 -16.31
N ILE A 429 2.28 20.22 -15.21
CA ILE A 429 3.18 21.31 -14.86
C ILE A 429 4.55 20.70 -14.59
N ASP A 430 5.52 21.00 -15.44
CA ASP A 430 6.88 20.48 -15.33
C ASP A 430 7.80 21.48 -14.64
N ILE A 431 8.00 21.30 -13.33
CA ILE A 431 8.89 22.11 -12.51
C ILE A 431 9.85 21.15 -11.80
N PRO A 432 11.01 20.88 -12.42
CA PRO A 432 11.84 19.67 -12.31
C PRO A 432 11.19 18.28 -12.10
N GLU A 433 10.06 18.19 -11.40
CA GLU A 433 9.12 17.08 -11.31
C GLU A 433 7.83 17.46 -12.06
N SER A 434 7.15 16.45 -12.63
CA SER A 434 5.88 16.64 -13.34
C SER A 434 4.71 16.54 -12.36
N TYR A 435 3.96 17.62 -12.19
CA TYR A 435 2.71 17.62 -11.43
C TYR A 435 1.54 17.46 -12.40
N TYR A 436 0.68 16.48 -12.17
CA TYR A 436 -0.51 16.23 -12.98
C TYR A 436 -1.75 16.65 -12.21
N LEU A 437 -2.51 17.58 -12.79
CA LEU A 437 -3.81 18.01 -12.30
C LEU A 437 -4.87 17.48 -13.27
N PHE A 438 -5.84 16.76 -12.74
CA PHE A 438 -6.88 16.15 -13.56
C PHE A 438 -8.11 17.05 -13.64
N ALA A 439 -8.99 16.75 -14.60
CA ALA A 439 -10.27 17.43 -14.77
C ALA A 439 -11.12 17.54 -13.49
N SER A 440 -10.89 16.62 -12.55
CA SER A 440 -11.49 16.61 -11.21
C SER A 440 -11.17 17.84 -10.37
N ASP A 441 -10.05 18.51 -10.63
CA ASP A 441 -9.43 19.48 -9.74
C ASP A 441 -9.68 20.93 -10.22
N ILE A 442 -10.65 21.10 -11.12
CA ILE A 442 -10.89 22.33 -11.87
C ILE A 442 -11.77 23.32 -11.11
N VAL A 443 -11.40 24.61 -11.13
CA VAL A 443 -12.15 25.72 -10.54
C VAL A 443 -12.74 26.63 -11.63
N SER A 444 -13.89 26.28 -12.22
CA SER A 444 -14.53 27.22 -13.17
C SER A 444 -15.34 28.29 -12.44
N THR A 445 -14.96 29.56 -12.61
CA THR A 445 -15.55 30.72 -11.91
C THR A 445 -16.77 31.34 -12.62
N THR A 446 -17.21 30.84 -13.78
CA THR A 446 -18.34 31.47 -14.50
C THR A 446 -19.18 30.49 -15.31
N SER A 447 -20.45 30.32 -14.89
CA SER A 447 -21.64 30.00 -15.67
C SER A 447 -21.44 29.24 -17.00
N TYR A 448 -21.67 27.92 -16.98
CA TYR A 448 -21.94 27.03 -18.13
C TYR A 448 -20.95 27.02 -19.30
N ASN A 449 -19.91 27.86 -19.28
CA ASN A 449 -19.05 28.11 -20.40
C ASN A 449 -17.68 27.49 -20.15
N LEU A 450 -17.54 26.22 -20.55
CA LEU A 450 -16.27 25.49 -20.54
C LEU A 450 -15.20 26.10 -21.46
N THR A 451 -15.53 27.18 -22.20
CA THR A 451 -14.56 27.90 -23.04
C THR A 451 -13.48 28.60 -22.22
N ASN A 452 -13.75 29.03 -20.98
CA ASN A 452 -12.76 29.67 -20.11
C ASN A 452 -12.77 29.01 -18.74
N VAL A 453 -11.70 28.29 -18.43
CA VAL A 453 -11.56 27.48 -17.22
C VAL A 453 -10.45 28.07 -16.36
N VAL A 454 -10.66 28.14 -15.04
CA VAL A 454 -9.59 28.45 -14.08
C VAL A 454 -9.22 27.18 -13.32
N VAL A 455 -7.93 26.93 -13.10
CA VAL A 455 -7.46 25.78 -12.31
C VAL A 455 -6.55 26.31 -11.21
N GLY A 456 -6.99 26.14 -9.97
CA GLY A 456 -6.24 26.54 -8.78
C GLY A 456 -5.53 25.33 -8.17
N THR A 457 -4.25 25.45 -7.85
CA THR A 457 -3.50 24.42 -7.12
C THR A 457 -2.46 25.04 -6.21
N SER A 458 -1.88 24.24 -5.32
CA SER A 458 -0.69 24.60 -4.54
C SER A 458 0.36 23.51 -4.71
N ILE A 459 1.58 23.90 -5.07
CA ILE A 459 2.72 22.99 -5.18
C ILE A 459 3.77 23.34 -4.12
N LEU A 460 4.43 22.32 -3.56
CA LEU A 460 5.55 22.54 -2.65
C LEU A 460 6.79 22.87 -3.49
N VAL A 461 7.38 24.03 -3.27
CA VAL A 461 8.53 24.54 -4.02
C VAL A 461 9.74 24.64 -3.12
N ASP A 462 10.88 24.09 -3.55
CA ASP A 462 12.18 24.29 -2.92
C ASP A 462 13.11 25.11 -3.84
N SER A 463 13.52 26.29 -3.35
CA SER A 463 14.37 27.21 -4.12
C SER A 463 15.81 26.70 -4.32
N THR A 464 16.25 25.66 -3.62
CA THR A 464 17.55 25.00 -3.87
C THR A 464 17.53 24.17 -5.16
N LEU A 465 16.38 23.59 -5.49
CA LEU A 465 16.23 22.61 -6.56
C LEU A 465 15.57 23.20 -7.82
N GLN A 466 14.63 24.13 -7.63
CA GLN A 466 13.73 24.57 -8.69
C GLN A 466 13.97 26.02 -9.07
N GLN A 467 14.29 26.28 -10.34
CA GLN A 467 14.26 27.63 -10.91
C GLN A 467 12.92 27.84 -11.60
N LEU A 468 12.00 28.51 -10.93
CA LEU A 468 10.65 28.74 -11.41
C LEU A 468 10.50 29.89 -12.38
N THR A 469 11.59 30.55 -12.79
CA THR A 469 11.52 31.68 -13.73
C THR A 469 10.83 31.30 -15.03
N GLN A 470 10.94 30.03 -15.45
CA GLN A 470 10.28 29.49 -16.63
C GLN A 470 10.07 27.97 -16.47
N PHE A 471 8.87 27.48 -16.78
CA PHE A 471 8.52 26.05 -16.72
C PHE A 471 7.58 25.66 -17.86
N THR A 472 7.41 24.36 -18.11
CA THR A 472 6.49 23.87 -19.15
C THR A 472 5.12 23.58 -18.53
N THR A 473 4.08 23.95 -19.25
CA THR A 473 2.70 23.63 -18.91
C THR A 473 2.07 22.93 -20.10
N ASP A 474 1.71 21.66 -19.93
CA ASP A 474 1.02 20.89 -20.95
C ASP A 474 -0.46 20.83 -20.63
N ILE A 475 -1.28 21.10 -21.64
CA ILE A 475 -2.73 21.04 -21.53
C ILE A 475 -3.22 19.98 -22.50
N LEU A 476 -3.88 18.96 -21.96
CA LEU A 476 -4.61 17.94 -22.70
C LEU A 476 -6.11 18.14 -22.45
N ASP A 477 -6.90 18.18 -23.51
CA ASP A 477 -8.36 18.19 -23.42
C ASP A 477 -8.97 16.85 -23.83
N THR A 478 -10.26 16.65 -23.54
CA THR A 478 -11.02 15.40 -23.79
C THR A 478 -11.15 15.01 -25.26
N LYS A 479 -10.60 15.81 -26.20
CA LYS A 479 -10.48 15.46 -27.62
C LYS A 479 -9.09 14.92 -27.96
N ALA A 480 -8.26 14.69 -26.94
CA ALA A 480 -6.82 14.55 -27.02
C ALA A 480 -6.13 15.67 -27.82
N ALA A 481 -6.69 16.89 -27.82
CA ALA A 481 -5.95 18.03 -28.32
C ALA A 481 -4.96 18.45 -27.23
N ASP A 482 -3.67 18.33 -27.53
CA ASP A 482 -2.59 18.65 -26.60
C ASP A 482 -1.86 19.93 -27.04
N LYS A 483 -1.44 20.72 -26.04
CA LYS A 483 -0.56 21.85 -26.29
C LYS A 483 0.35 22.16 -25.11
N SER A 484 1.65 22.19 -25.40
CA SER A 484 2.68 22.68 -24.49
C SER A 484 2.83 24.19 -24.58
N PHE A 485 2.89 24.83 -23.42
CA PHE A 485 3.17 26.25 -23.24
C PHE A 485 4.43 26.40 -22.40
N THR A 486 5.23 27.40 -22.74
CA THR A 486 6.31 27.82 -21.85
C THR A 486 5.81 28.97 -20.99
N THR A 487 5.69 28.71 -19.69
CA THR A 487 5.07 29.61 -18.72
C THR A 487 6.14 30.33 -17.92
N ASN A 488 6.00 31.65 -17.78
CA ASN A 488 6.89 32.44 -16.91
C ASN A 488 6.40 32.35 -15.47
N GLY A 489 7.25 31.89 -14.55
CA GLY A 489 6.95 31.90 -13.13
C GLY A 489 7.58 33.08 -12.37
N PRO A 490 7.39 33.12 -11.04
CA PRO A 490 7.97 34.16 -10.20
C PRO A 490 9.50 34.14 -10.29
N LYS A 491 10.13 35.29 -10.08
CA LYS A 491 11.60 35.38 -10.10
C LYS A 491 12.16 34.57 -8.94
N THR A 492 12.95 33.54 -9.23
CA THR A 492 13.60 32.71 -8.21
C THR A 492 15.07 33.07 -8.05
N ILE A 493 15.48 33.34 -6.82
CA ILE A 493 16.89 33.36 -6.41
C ILE A 493 17.14 32.04 -5.69
N GLN A 494 18.02 31.21 -6.24
CA GLN A 494 18.34 29.94 -5.62
C GLN A 494 19.04 30.13 -4.28
N ARG A 495 18.62 29.37 -3.27
CA ARG A 495 19.35 29.24 -2.01
C ARG A 495 20.63 28.43 -2.26
N ILE A 496 21.74 28.85 -1.66
CA ILE A 496 23.01 28.10 -1.76
C ILE A 496 22.86 26.80 -0.99
N GLN A 497 22.99 25.67 -1.68
CA GLN A 497 23.06 24.36 -1.07
C GLN A 497 24.50 24.05 -0.65
N VAL A 498 24.71 23.68 0.61
CA VAL A 498 26.02 23.30 1.14
C VAL A 498 26.00 21.82 1.48
N LYS A 499 26.56 20.95 0.63
CA LYS A 499 26.64 19.52 0.92
C LYS A 499 27.60 19.26 2.09
N ASP A 500 27.07 19.23 3.31
CA ASP A 500 27.85 19.00 4.52
C ASP A 500 27.27 17.97 5.48
N LEU A 501 26.22 17.28 5.06
CA LEU A 501 25.54 16.27 5.83
C LEU A 501 26.29 14.93 5.75
N THR A 502 26.61 14.38 6.92
CA THR A 502 27.27 13.08 7.09
C THR A 502 26.42 12.19 7.97
N TYR A 503 26.49 10.86 7.79
CA TYR A 503 25.60 9.92 8.48
C TYR A 503 26.33 8.67 8.97
N VAL A 504 25.85 8.10 10.08
CA VAL A 504 26.20 6.76 10.58
C VAL A 504 24.91 6.05 11.00
N VAL A 505 24.84 4.74 10.77
CA VAL A 505 23.66 3.92 11.05
C VAL A 505 24.06 2.74 11.92
N GLU A 506 23.33 2.54 13.02
CA GLU A 506 23.64 1.50 14.00
C GLU A 506 22.43 0.58 14.24
N PHE A 507 22.68 -0.73 14.22
CA PHE A 507 21.71 -1.80 14.49
C PHE A 507 22.20 -2.65 15.66
N GLU A 508 21.32 -2.97 16.61
CA GLU A 508 21.64 -3.92 17.71
C GLU A 508 21.36 -5.37 17.35
N ASN A 509 20.32 -5.59 16.54
CA ASN A 509 19.88 -6.91 16.14
C ASN A 509 19.66 -6.90 14.63
N THR A 510 20.05 -8.00 13.99
CA THR A 510 19.88 -8.20 12.55
C THR A 510 19.01 -9.42 12.24
N VAL A 511 18.33 -9.99 13.23
CA VAL A 511 17.46 -11.16 13.07
C VAL A 511 15.98 -10.77 13.11
N PHE A 512 15.29 -10.90 11.98
CA PHE A 512 13.83 -10.81 11.89
C PHE A 512 13.22 -12.18 12.24
N ASP A 513 12.66 -12.30 13.45
CA ASP A 513 12.03 -13.54 13.90
C ASP A 513 10.52 -13.56 13.58
N LEU A 514 10.13 -14.25 12.50
CA LEU A 514 8.74 -14.45 12.11
C LEU A 514 8.17 -15.79 12.63
N SER A 515 8.85 -16.47 13.56
CA SER A 515 8.45 -17.81 14.04
C SER A 515 7.02 -17.88 14.56
N ASN A 516 6.55 -16.80 15.20
CA ASN A 516 5.24 -16.72 15.88
C ASN A 516 4.40 -15.50 15.47
N TYR A 517 4.87 -14.68 14.52
CA TYR A 517 4.29 -13.37 14.19
C TYR A 517 4.21 -13.16 12.68
N SER A 518 3.26 -12.34 12.22
CA SER A 518 3.17 -11.96 10.80
C SER A 518 4.12 -10.83 10.43
N VAL A 519 4.67 -10.13 11.43
CA VAL A 519 5.62 -9.01 11.26
C VAL A 519 6.70 -9.10 12.33
N ALA A 520 7.94 -8.86 11.91
CA ALA A 520 9.07 -8.64 12.80
C ALA A 520 9.64 -7.24 12.54
N THR A 521 9.71 -6.41 13.59
CA THR A 521 10.23 -5.04 13.49
C THR A 521 11.55 -4.95 14.23
N LEU A 522 12.59 -4.38 13.60
CA LEU A 522 13.89 -4.14 14.22
C LEU A 522 14.14 -2.64 14.35
N PRO A 523 14.52 -2.14 15.54
CA PRO A 523 14.92 -0.76 15.73
C PRO A 523 16.32 -0.52 15.16
N PHE A 524 16.56 0.69 14.69
CA PHE A 524 17.91 1.16 14.40
C PHE A 524 18.01 2.66 14.64
N THR A 525 19.25 3.15 14.74
CA THR A 525 19.52 4.57 14.99
C THR A 525 20.33 5.16 13.86
N VAL A 526 19.93 6.35 13.41
CA VAL A 526 20.63 7.15 12.41
C VAL A 526 21.21 8.37 13.10
N TYR A 527 22.52 8.51 13.07
CA TYR A 527 23.25 9.71 13.49
C TYR A 527 23.53 10.55 12.25
N SER A 528 23.31 11.86 12.34
CA SER A 528 23.68 12.79 11.29
C SER A 528 24.44 14.01 11.83
N TRP A 529 25.38 14.55 11.06
CA TRP A 529 26.10 15.79 11.37
C TRP A 529 26.07 16.76 10.20
N THR A 530 25.73 18.04 10.45
CA THR A 530 25.70 19.14 9.47
C THR A 530 26.17 20.45 10.09
N ASN A 531 26.71 21.39 9.29
CA ASN A 531 27.00 22.76 9.73
C ASN A 531 25.93 23.76 9.27
N HIS A 532 25.03 23.39 8.35
CA HIS A 532 24.07 24.32 7.71
C HIS A 532 22.60 23.86 7.80
N SER A 533 22.28 22.97 8.75
CA SER A 533 20.93 22.43 8.99
C SER A 533 20.32 21.75 7.78
N ASP A 534 21.08 20.88 7.12
CA ASP A 534 20.55 20.01 6.08
C ASP A 534 19.78 18.84 6.72
N ASN A 535 18.58 18.57 6.21
CA ASN A 535 17.66 17.61 6.79
C ASN A 535 17.65 16.30 6.00
N VAL A 536 17.76 15.19 6.72
CA VAL A 536 17.36 13.88 6.20
C VAL A 536 15.89 13.99 5.78
N ALA A 537 15.56 13.62 4.54
CA ALA A 537 14.16 13.59 4.10
C ALA A 537 13.51 12.25 4.46
N TYR A 538 14.21 11.15 4.17
CA TYR A 538 13.73 9.79 4.39
C TYR A 538 14.89 8.80 4.37
N SER A 539 14.81 7.73 5.16
CA SER A 539 15.72 6.58 5.06
C SER A 539 15.06 5.49 4.23
N PHE A 540 15.79 4.62 3.56
CA PHE A 540 15.21 3.52 2.80
C PHE A 540 16.15 2.32 2.73
N PHE A 541 15.56 1.17 2.43
CA PHE A 541 16.28 -0.09 2.31
C PHE A 541 16.20 -0.60 0.88
N PHE A 542 17.31 -1.16 0.41
CA PHE A 542 17.35 -1.94 -0.80
C PHE A 542 17.70 -3.39 -0.48
N SER A 543 16.88 -4.27 -1.04
CA SER A 543 17.14 -5.69 -1.19
C SER A 543 16.62 -6.08 -2.58
N SER A 544 17.08 -7.21 -3.12
CA SER A 544 16.48 -7.80 -4.32
C SER A 544 14.97 -8.07 -4.15
N ASN A 545 14.48 -8.15 -2.90
CA ASN A 545 13.08 -8.39 -2.54
C ASN A 545 12.47 -7.18 -1.80
N SER A 546 12.44 -6.00 -2.45
CA SER A 546 11.98 -4.74 -1.84
C SER A 546 10.56 -4.77 -1.25
N ASN A 547 9.70 -5.67 -1.72
CA ASN A 547 8.30 -5.76 -1.27
C ASN A 547 8.13 -6.32 0.16
N LEU A 548 9.19 -6.84 0.79
CA LEU A 548 9.12 -7.45 2.12
C LEU A 548 9.38 -6.48 3.27
N PHE A 549 9.92 -5.30 3.00
CA PHE A 549 10.38 -4.38 4.03
C PHE A 549 9.63 -3.06 3.96
N THR A 550 9.21 -2.57 5.12
CA THR A 550 8.85 -1.16 5.32
C THR A 550 9.77 -0.57 6.37
N ASN A 551 9.86 0.75 6.40
CA ASN A 551 10.70 1.42 7.39
C ASN A 551 10.15 2.77 7.80
N GLY A 552 10.59 3.23 8.97
CA GLY A 552 10.21 4.51 9.53
C GLY A 552 10.89 5.70 8.83
N GLU A 553 10.18 6.82 8.80
CA GLU A 553 10.68 8.09 8.27
C GLU A 553 11.68 8.76 9.22
N THR A 554 12.69 9.44 8.66
CA THR A 554 13.70 10.23 9.40
C THR A 554 13.72 11.64 8.83
N ASN A 555 13.07 12.59 9.49
CA ASN A 555 12.95 13.97 9.02
C ASN A 555 12.84 14.97 10.18
N PHE A 556 13.86 15.80 10.36
CA PHE A 556 13.93 16.76 11.47
C PHE A 556 12.69 17.69 11.60
N THR A 557 12.01 17.97 10.48
CA THR A 557 10.88 18.90 10.41
C THR A 557 9.51 18.24 10.56
N SER A 558 9.45 16.89 10.54
CA SER A 558 8.21 16.13 10.56
C SER A 558 7.92 15.55 11.96
N LEU A 559 6.64 15.55 12.32
CA LEU A 559 6.11 14.96 13.54
C LEU A 559 6.23 13.44 13.59
N ASN A 560 6.24 12.78 12.42
CA ASN A 560 6.27 11.32 12.33
C ASN A 560 7.65 10.73 12.64
N THR A 561 8.59 11.59 13.03
CA THR A 561 10.00 11.24 13.09
C THR A 561 10.40 11.09 14.54
N GLN A 562 11.09 10.00 14.82
CA GLN A 562 11.40 9.60 16.19
C GLN A 562 12.77 10.17 16.57
N ILE A 563 12.88 11.50 16.54
CA ILE A 563 14.10 12.22 16.92
C ILE A 563 14.37 11.97 18.41
N LEU A 564 15.59 11.56 18.71
CA LEU A 564 16.06 11.26 20.07
C LEU A 564 16.84 12.42 20.68
N SER A 565 17.65 13.10 19.88
CA SER A 565 18.43 14.25 20.32
C SER A 565 18.85 15.13 19.15
N SER A 566 19.06 16.42 19.44
CA SER A 566 19.74 17.36 18.55
C SER A 566 20.61 18.29 19.39
N GLN A 567 21.93 18.30 19.15
CA GLN A 567 22.89 19.06 19.96
C GLN A 567 24.01 19.67 19.12
N TYR A 568 24.43 20.90 19.47
CA TYR A 568 25.66 21.47 18.94
C TYR A 568 26.88 20.79 19.55
N ILE A 569 27.72 20.22 18.71
CA ILE A 569 29.04 19.72 19.09
C ILE A 569 30.07 20.77 18.71
N TYR A 570 30.69 21.38 19.72
CA TYR A 570 31.82 22.29 19.54
C TYR A 570 33.09 21.51 19.17
N THR A 571 33.18 21.13 17.90
CA THR A 571 34.47 20.85 17.24
C THR A 571 34.93 22.12 16.50
N ASP A 572 36.14 22.12 15.94
CA ASP A 572 36.74 23.25 15.20
C ASP A 572 35.86 23.84 14.06
N LYS A 573 34.70 23.23 13.75
CA LYS A 573 33.78 23.61 12.66
C LYS A 573 32.32 23.92 13.06
N GLN A 574 31.92 23.90 14.34
CA GLN A 574 30.52 24.10 14.76
C GLN A 574 29.50 23.19 14.01
N THR A 575 29.44 21.91 14.39
CA THR A 575 28.53 20.91 13.79
C THR A 575 27.32 20.64 14.68
N VAL A 576 26.13 20.49 14.09
CA VAL A 576 24.93 19.97 14.77
C VAL A 576 24.87 18.46 14.56
N GLU A 577 24.78 17.70 15.65
CA GLU A 577 24.46 16.26 15.63
C GLU A 577 22.96 16.06 15.85
N THR A 578 22.31 15.28 14.99
CA THR A 578 20.93 14.83 15.16
C THR A 578 20.87 13.32 15.19
N VAL A 579 20.11 12.77 16.13
CA VAL A 579 19.96 11.33 16.32
C VAL A 579 18.49 10.96 16.10
N TYR A 580 18.25 10.06 15.17
CA TYR A 580 16.92 9.52 14.87
C TYR A 580 16.85 8.06 15.30
N GLN A 581 15.82 7.70 16.05
CA GLN A 581 15.35 6.32 16.09
C GLN A 581 14.49 6.08 14.85
N THR A 582 14.56 4.88 14.30
CA THR A 582 13.63 4.43 13.28
C THR A 582 13.61 2.91 13.33
N TYR A 583 12.95 2.28 12.37
CA TYR A 583 12.75 0.85 12.34
C TYR A 583 12.69 0.34 10.91
N VAL A 584 12.97 -0.95 10.76
CA VAL A 584 12.67 -1.73 9.57
C VAL A 584 11.76 -2.88 9.99
N SER A 585 10.67 -3.08 9.26
CA SER A 585 9.71 -4.15 9.49
C SER A 585 9.76 -5.12 8.32
N ALA A 586 10.06 -6.38 8.61
CA ALA A 586 9.90 -7.48 7.67
C ALA A 586 8.49 -8.05 7.82
N TYR A 587 7.78 -8.15 6.70
CA TYR A 587 6.47 -8.80 6.66
C TYR A 587 6.62 -10.21 6.17
N ASN A 588 5.79 -11.08 6.73
CA ASN A 588 5.61 -12.42 6.22
C ASN A 588 4.72 -12.40 4.97
N GLN A 589 5.23 -11.85 3.86
CA GLN A 589 4.54 -11.82 2.56
C GLN A 589 5.17 -12.84 1.62
N TYR A 590 4.56 -14.02 1.55
CA TYR A 590 5.09 -15.14 0.77
C TYR A 590 4.81 -15.05 -0.73
N SER A 591 4.20 -13.97 -1.22
CA SER A 591 3.55 -14.00 -2.52
C SER A 591 4.50 -14.17 -3.72
N TRP A 592 5.83 -13.96 -3.59
CA TRP A 592 6.75 -13.96 -4.75
C TRP A 592 8.17 -14.56 -4.57
N GLY A 593 8.50 -15.35 -3.53
CA GLY A 593 9.77 -16.07 -3.59
C GLY A 593 10.22 -16.87 -2.37
N LEU A 594 10.60 -18.13 -2.61
CA LEU A 594 11.33 -19.00 -1.68
C LEU A 594 12.66 -18.39 -1.16
N GLY A 595 13.17 -17.32 -1.80
CA GLY A 595 14.44 -16.67 -1.47
C GLY A 595 14.40 -15.54 -0.43
N ALA A 596 13.29 -15.37 0.29
CA ALA A 596 13.13 -14.33 1.31
C ALA A 596 13.71 -14.69 2.69
N TYR A 597 13.90 -15.97 2.99
CA TYR A 597 14.29 -16.45 4.32
C TYR A 597 15.75 -16.86 4.38
N GLY A 598 16.32 -16.87 5.59
CA GLY A 598 17.75 -17.05 5.82
C GLY A 598 18.50 -15.71 5.83
N ASP A 599 19.82 -15.76 5.60
CA ASP A 599 20.70 -14.60 5.59
C ASP A 599 20.53 -13.78 4.31
N ILE A 600 20.31 -12.48 4.49
CA ILE A 600 20.13 -11.49 3.44
C ILE A 600 21.11 -10.33 3.64
N ASN A 601 21.48 -9.68 2.55
CA ASN A 601 22.23 -8.44 2.60
C ASN A 601 21.26 -7.27 2.37
N LEU A 602 21.08 -6.43 3.39
CA LEU A 602 20.27 -5.21 3.29
C LEU A 602 21.18 -4.01 3.10
N GLN A 603 20.98 -3.29 2.00
CA GLN A 603 21.62 -2.01 1.75
C GLN A 603 20.75 -0.90 2.31
N PHE A 604 21.38 0.03 3.01
CA PHE A 604 20.72 1.18 3.61
C PHE A 604 21.07 2.45 2.85
N GLY A 605 20.05 3.16 2.39
CA GLY A 605 20.15 4.45 1.73
C GLY A 605 19.47 5.55 2.54
N ILE A 606 19.93 6.78 2.36
CA ILE A 606 19.22 7.98 2.84
C ILE A 606 18.93 8.88 1.66
N TYR A 607 17.71 9.40 1.63
CA TYR A 607 17.29 10.45 0.73
C TYR A 607 17.50 11.76 1.44
N ASP A 608 18.33 12.59 0.83
CA ASP A 608 18.57 13.96 1.28
C ASP A 608 17.67 14.88 0.45
N SER A 609 16.87 15.70 1.13
CA SER A 609 16.01 16.71 0.50
C SER A 609 16.79 17.65 -0.44
N ALA A 610 18.09 17.82 -0.19
CA ALA A 610 18.94 18.67 -0.98
C ALA A 610 19.47 17.97 -2.27
N LEU A 611 19.32 16.64 -2.41
CA LEU A 611 19.89 15.84 -3.50
C LEU A 611 18.79 15.21 -4.38
N ASN A 612 17.99 16.00 -5.10
CA ASN A 612 16.98 15.40 -5.98
C ASN A 612 17.60 14.74 -7.24
N TYR A 613 17.15 13.50 -7.50
CA TYR A 613 17.33 12.62 -8.67
C TYR A 613 18.76 12.18 -9.03
N GLY A 614 19.13 10.98 -8.56
CA GLY A 614 20.10 10.12 -9.22
C GLY A 614 21.28 9.63 -8.37
N ASN A 615 21.52 10.23 -7.20
CA ASN A 615 22.53 9.76 -6.25
C ASN A 615 21.87 9.29 -4.96
N ASN A 616 21.13 8.18 -5.05
CA ASN A 616 20.86 7.34 -3.89
C ASN A 616 22.22 6.83 -3.39
N GLY A 617 22.78 7.51 -2.40
CA GLY A 617 23.98 7.03 -1.73
C GLY A 617 23.57 5.88 -0.84
N ILE A 618 23.88 4.64 -1.25
CA ILE A 618 23.96 3.54 -0.28
C ILE A 618 25.02 3.95 0.74
N ILE A 619 24.62 4.11 2.00
CA ILE A 619 25.49 4.53 3.09
C ILE A 619 26.20 3.32 3.70
N SER A 620 25.50 2.20 3.80
CA SER A 620 25.98 0.99 4.47
C SER A 620 25.26 -0.25 3.94
N SER A 621 25.83 -1.43 4.15
CA SER A 621 25.26 -2.72 3.76
C SER A 621 25.54 -3.79 4.81
N LEU A 622 24.49 -4.34 5.42
CA LEU A 622 24.62 -5.25 6.57
C LEU A 622 23.93 -6.58 6.34
N CYS A 623 24.46 -7.61 6.99
CA CYS A 623 23.89 -8.95 7.06
C CYS A 623 22.70 -9.00 8.03
N PHE A 624 21.55 -9.42 7.54
CA PHE A 624 20.37 -9.74 8.35
C PHE A 624 19.96 -11.19 8.14
N SER A 625 19.19 -11.76 9.06
CA SER A 625 18.62 -13.10 8.93
C SER A 625 17.11 -13.03 9.13
N ILE A 626 16.34 -13.68 8.26
CA ILE A 626 14.89 -13.85 8.43
C ILE A 626 14.60 -15.29 8.84
N LEU A 627 14.09 -15.48 10.06
CA LEU A 627 13.65 -16.79 10.54
C LEU A 627 12.21 -17.03 10.08
N PRO A 628 11.95 -18.09 9.29
CA PRO A 628 10.61 -18.40 8.82
C PRO A 628 9.71 -18.94 9.95
N PRO A 629 8.38 -18.77 9.86
CA PRO A 629 7.45 -19.54 10.69
C PRO A 629 7.63 -21.04 10.46
N THR A 630 7.47 -21.83 11.53
CA THR A 630 7.46 -23.29 11.41
C THR A 630 6.19 -23.71 10.69
N PHE A 631 6.31 -24.44 9.57
CA PHE A 631 5.16 -25.02 8.88
C PHE A 631 4.34 -25.90 9.84
N GLN A 632 3.05 -25.62 9.93
CA GLN A 632 2.08 -26.42 10.67
C GLN A 632 0.87 -26.69 9.76
N PRO A 633 0.52 -27.97 9.50
CA PRO A 633 -0.69 -28.29 8.76
C PRO A 633 -1.91 -27.65 9.42
N THR A 634 -2.77 -27.03 8.61
CA THR A 634 -3.94 -26.28 9.07
C THR A 634 -5.19 -26.88 8.44
N ILE A 635 -5.95 -27.62 9.24
CA ILE A 635 -7.09 -28.42 8.78
C ILE A 635 -8.39 -27.96 9.42
N ILE A 636 -9.50 -28.13 8.70
CA ILE A 636 -10.85 -27.88 9.22
C ILE A 636 -11.22 -29.02 10.19
N THR A 637 -11.58 -28.67 11.43
CA THR A 637 -12.02 -29.63 12.47
C THR A 637 -13.50 -29.55 12.78
N ALA A 638 -14.15 -28.43 12.48
CA ALA A 638 -15.61 -28.31 12.54
C ALA A 638 -16.10 -27.32 11.48
N PHE A 639 -17.26 -27.60 10.90
CA PHE A 639 -17.92 -26.73 9.93
C PHE A 639 -19.43 -26.93 10.06
N ASP A 640 -20.17 -25.85 10.28
CA ASP A 640 -21.63 -25.87 10.42
C ASP A 640 -22.26 -24.71 9.65
N ILE A 641 -23.41 -24.97 9.02
CA ILE A 641 -24.20 -23.97 8.29
C ILE A 641 -25.58 -23.90 8.95
N SER A 642 -25.90 -22.76 9.55
CA SER A 642 -27.19 -22.50 10.18
C SER A 642 -28.06 -21.58 9.29
N PRO A 643 -29.37 -21.87 9.12
CA PRO A 643 -30.13 -22.98 9.73
C PRO A 643 -29.97 -24.34 9.02
N SER A 644 -29.47 -24.36 7.78
CA SER A 644 -29.27 -25.55 6.94
C SER A 644 -28.47 -25.15 5.69
N ASN A 645 -27.83 -26.11 5.02
CA ASN A 645 -27.22 -25.91 3.70
C ASN A 645 -28.24 -25.93 2.54
N ILE A 646 -29.48 -26.35 2.80
CA ILE A 646 -30.63 -26.25 1.87
C ILE A 646 -31.62 -25.25 2.46
N ILE A 647 -31.90 -24.16 1.74
CA ILE A 647 -32.72 -23.04 2.24
C ILE A 647 -33.69 -22.50 1.20
N TYR A 648 -34.77 -21.89 1.71
CA TYR A 648 -35.72 -21.13 0.91
C TYR A 648 -35.40 -19.64 1.06
N SER A 649 -34.92 -19.00 0.00
CA SER A 649 -34.45 -17.60 0.07
C SER A 649 -35.56 -16.58 0.34
N ASN A 650 -36.82 -16.96 0.13
CA ASN A 650 -37.99 -16.15 0.49
C ASN A 650 -38.33 -16.20 2.00
N GLN A 651 -37.72 -17.11 2.77
CA GLN A 651 -37.92 -17.26 4.22
C GLN A 651 -36.66 -16.98 5.03
N THR A 652 -35.49 -17.14 4.40
CA THR A 652 -34.18 -16.98 5.03
C THR A 652 -33.43 -15.82 4.40
N SER A 653 -33.03 -14.83 5.19
CA SER A 653 -32.29 -13.66 4.69
C SER A 653 -30.78 -13.85 4.67
N THR A 654 -30.24 -14.62 5.62
CA THR A 654 -28.81 -14.84 5.84
C THR A 654 -28.53 -16.28 6.27
N LEU A 655 -27.34 -16.79 5.93
CA LEU A 655 -26.77 -18.02 6.46
C LEU A 655 -25.57 -17.69 7.32
N ASP A 656 -25.48 -18.29 8.50
CA ASP A 656 -24.30 -18.19 9.35
C ASP A 656 -23.49 -19.48 9.23
N VAL A 657 -22.22 -19.33 8.87
CA VAL A 657 -21.26 -20.42 8.71
C VAL A 657 -20.25 -20.34 9.83
N SER A 658 -20.21 -21.36 10.68
CA SER A 658 -19.23 -21.49 11.77
C SER A 658 -18.15 -22.47 11.37
N ILE A 659 -16.89 -22.03 11.37
CA ILE A 659 -15.74 -22.82 10.92
C ILE A 659 -14.70 -22.87 12.03
N GLN A 660 -14.18 -24.05 12.31
CA GLN A 660 -13.07 -24.25 13.21
C GLN A 660 -11.90 -24.87 12.46
N PHE A 661 -10.74 -24.25 12.59
CA PHE A 661 -9.48 -24.78 12.10
C PHE A 661 -8.57 -25.17 13.26
N LYS A 662 -7.76 -26.20 13.03
CA LYS A 662 -6.66 -26.59 13.91
C LYS A 662 -5.35 -26.57 13.15
N GLY A 663 -4.37 -25.84 13.67
CA GLY A 663 -3.06 -25.64 13.06
C GLY A 663 -2.58 -24.21 13.20
N ALA A 664 -1.93 -23.70 12.17
CA ALA A 664 -1.41 -22.35 12.17
C ALA A 664 -2.53 -21.29 12.24
N ALA A 665 -2.19 -20.09 12.73
CA ALA A 665 -3.13 -18.99 12.81
C ALA A 665 -3.62 -18.57 11.41
N ILE A 666 -4.94 -18.50 11.26
CA ILE A 666 -5.59 -17.96 10.07
C ILE A 666 -5.77 -16.47 10.25
N ASN A 667 -5.13 -15.70 9.39
CA ASN A 667 -5.18 -14.24 9.38
C ASN A 667 -6.44 -13.73 8.68
N GLN A 668 -6.83 -14.37 7.58
CA GLN A 668 -8.02 -14.02 6.80
C GLN A 668 -8.64 -15.28 6.20
N LEU A 669 -9.96 -15.31 6.06
CA LEU A 669 -10.67 -16.36 5.34
C LEU A 669 -11.78 -15.73 4.51
N GLN A 670 -11.83 -16.08 3.23
CA GLN A 670 -12.89 -15.73 2.31
C GLN A 670 -13.53 -16.99 1.77
N MET A 671 -14.85 -16.95 1.59
CA MET A 671 -15.58 -18.02 0.94
C MET A 671 -15.91 -17.61 -0.48
N ILE A 672 -15.46 -18.40 -1.45
CA ILE A 672 -15.51 -18.08 -2.88
C ILE A 672 -16.37 -19.10 -3.61
N GLN A 673 -17.30 -18.63 -4.44
CA GLN A 673 -18.11 -19.48 -5.31
C GLN A 673 -17.32 -19.94 -6.53
N TYR A 674 -17.45 -21.21 -6.89
CA TYR A 674 -17.06 -21.70 -8.20
C TYR A 674 -17.99 -21.14 -9.28
N GLN A 675 -17.43 -20.36 -10.19
CA GLN A 675 -18.15 -19.78 -11.33
C GLN A 675 -17.52 -20.22 -12.65
N SER A 676 -18.31 -20.17 -13.72
CA SER A 676 -17.83 -20.43 -15.08
C SER A 676 -16.94 -19.28 -15.57
N PRO A 677 -15.91 -19.55 -16.40
CA PRO A 677 -15.07 -18.50 -16.99
C PRO A 677 -15.86 -17.39 -17.71
N PHE A 678 -17.06 -17.69 -18.24
CA PHE A 678 -17.93 -16.70 -18.89
C PHE A 678 -18.53 -15.67 -17.92
N ILE A 679 -18.63 -16.01 -16.63
CA ILE A 679 -19.23 -15.15 -15.60
C ILE A 679 -18.15 -14.38 -14.84
N THR A 680 -17.01 -15.02 -14.55
CA THR A 680 -15.96 -14.47 -13.68
C THR A 680 -15.32 -13.17 -14.18
N GLU A 681 -15.45 -12.84 -15.46
CA GLU A 681 -15.00 -11.55 -16.01
C GLU A 681 -15.88 -10.37 -15.58
N PHE A 682 -17.17 -10.62 -15.31
CA PHE A 682 -18.17 -9.57 -15.08
C PHE A 682 -18.76 -9.57 -13.67
N ILE A 683 -18.70 -10.70 -12.96
CA ILE A 683 -19.32 -10.88 -11.64
C ILE A 683 -18.27 -11.39 -10.65
N SER A 684 -18.22 -10.77 -9.47
CA SER A 684 -17.33 -11.20 -8.39
C SER A 684 -17.76 -12.57 -7.84
N PRO A 685 -16.83 -13.53 -7.65
CA PRO A 685 -17.13 -14.84 -7.07
C PRO A 685 -17.16 -14.83 -5.53
N LEU A 686 -16.89 -13.72 -4.86
CA LEU A 686 -16.85 -13.63 -3.40
C LEU A 686 -18.26 -13.76 -2.79
N LEU A 687 -18.47 -14.79 -1.96
CA LEU A 687 -19.73 -15.00 -1.23
C LEU A 687 -19.75 -14.27 0.12
N SER A 688 -18.64 -14.32 0.87
CA SER A 688 -18.52 -13.71 2.19
C SER A 688 -17.05 -13.55 2.60
N VAL A 689 -16.74 -12.44 3.24
CA VAL A 689 -15.50 -12.28 4.00
C VAL A 689 -15.79 -12.71 5.43
N CYS A 690 -15.05 -13.70 5.92
CA CYS A 690 -15.30 -14.28 7.24
C CYS A 690 -14.56 -13.51 8.34
N GLU A 691 -15.18 -13.42 9.52
CA GLU A 691 -14.61 -12.81 10.71
C GLU A 691 -13.89 -13.86 11.56
N VAL A 692 -12.59 -13.65 11.81
CA VAL A 692 -11.78 -14.48 12.72
C VAL A 692 -12.12 -14.11 14.17
N GLN A 693 -12.93 -14.93 14.82
CA GLN A 693 -13.45 -14.68 16.18
C GLN A 693 -12.36 -14.82 17.25
N SER A 694 -11.50 -15.84 17.12
CA SER A 694 -10.44 -16.10 18.09
C SER A 694 -9.38 -17.06 17.54
N TYR A 695 -8.16 -16.95 18.05
CA TYR A 695 -7.12 -17.98 17.93
C TYR A 695 -6.51 -18.28 19.30
N ASN A 696 -6.40 -19.56 19.65
CA ASN A 696 -5.80 -20.00 20.91
C ASN A 696 -4.41 -20.59 20.66
N TYR A 697 -3.36 -19.87 21.09
CA TYR A 697 -1.96 -20.27 20.94
C TYR A 697 -1.56 -21.56 21.70
N GLN A 698 -2.35 -22.01 22.68
CA GLN A 698 -2.09 -23.27 23.40
C GLN A 698 -2.72 -24.49 22.70
N THR A 699 -3.93 -24.33 22.15
CA THR A 699 -4.65 -25.42 21.47
C THR A 699 -4.46 -25.42 19.96
N LEU A 700 -3.93 -24.33 19.40
CA LEU A 700 -3.77 -24.06 17.98
C LEU A 700 -5.11 -24.09 17.23
N ILE A 701 -6.15 -23.49 17.83
CA ILE A 701 -7.52 -23.50 17.28
C ILE A 701 -7.93 -22.09 16.88
N SER A 702 -8.34 -21.92 15.63
CA SER A 702 -9.03 -20.73 15.11
C SER A 702 -10.52 -20.99 15.02
N ASN A 703 -11.34 -20.10 15.58
CA ASN A 703 -12.78 -20.08 15.34
C ASN A 703 -13.11 -18.90 14.43
N ILE A 704 -13.88 -19.16 13.37
CA ILE A 704 -14.17 -18.20 12.31
C ILE A 704 -15.68 -18.26 12.03
N GLN A 705 -16.28 -17.11 11.76
CA GLN A 705 -17.69 -17.01 11.41
C GLN A 705 -17.85 -16.23 10.10
N CYS A 706 -18.62 -16.76 9.16
CA CYS A 706 -19.00 -16.07 7.93
C CYS A 706 -20.51 -15.87 7.92
N THR A 707 -20.98 -14.75 7.37
CA THR A 707 -22.41 -14.52 7.13
C THR A 707 -22.64 -14.31 5.64
N ILE A 708 -23.52 -15.12 5.06
CA ILE A 708 -23.83 -15.12 3.63
C ILE A 708 -25.22 -14.52 3.44
N PRO A 709 -25.39 -13.42 2.69
CA PRO A 709 -26.70 -12.92 2.34
C PRO A 709 -27.36 -13.86 1.33
N VAL A 710 -28.57 -14.35 1.65
CA VAL A 710 -29.31 -15.28 0.77
C VAL A 710 -30.74 -14.86 0.47
N SER A 711 -31.18 -13.69 0.97
CA SER A 711 -32.54 -13.18 0.76
C SER A 711 -32.89 -13.07 -0.73
N ASN A 712 -34.01 -13.67 -1.13
CA ASN A 712 -34.56 -13.63 -2.49
C ASN A 712 -33.60 -14.06 -3.63
N LEU A 713 -32.49 -14.73 -3.33
CA LEU A 713 -31.62 -15.29 -4.37
C LEU A 713 -32.39 -16.29 -5.26
N PRO A 714 -32.12 -16.33 -6.58
CA PRO A 714 -32.76 -17.26 -7.50
C PRO A 714 -32.43 -18.72 -7.14
N THR A 715 -33.20 -19.66 -7.69
CA THR A 715 -32.94 -21.10 -7.45
C THR A 715 -31.61 -21.50 -8.08
N GLN A 716 -30.65 -21.88 -7.25
CA GLN A 716 -29.30 -22.28 -7.68
C GLN A 716 -28.61 -23.19 -6.67
N THR A 717 -27.57 -23.88 -7.12
CA THR A 717 -26.66 -24.64 -6.26
C THR A 717 -25.31 -23.97 -6.28
N ILE A 718 -24.87 -23.46 -5.14
CA ILE A 718 -23.59 -22.78 -4.97
C ILE A 718 -22.57 -23.80 -4.49
N LEU A 719 -21.57 -24.06 -5.31
CA LEU A 719 -20.35 -24.78 -4.95
C LEU A 719 -19.29 -23.75 -4.56
N PHE A 720 -18.55 -23.99 -3.49
CA PHE A 720 -17.60 -23.00 -2.98
C PHE A 720 -16.29 -23.64 -2.50
N TYR A 721 -15.24 -22.83 -2.39
CA TYR A 721 -13.98 -23.15 -1.73
C TYR A 721 -13.62 -22.00 -0.78
N PHE A 722 -12.58 -22.17 0.03
CA PHE A 722 -12.04 -21.06 0.82
C PHE A 722 -10.70 -20.60 0.29
N GLU A 723 -10.55 -19.29 0.18
CA GLU A 723 -9.24 -18.66 0.08
C GLU A 723 -8.86 -18.19 1.49
N SER A 724 -7.74 -18.71 2.01
CA SER A 724 -7.28 -18.45 3.38
C SER A 724 -5.91 -17.82 3.36
N ILE A 725 -5.64 -16.88 4.26
CA ILE A 725 -4.29 -16.42 4.56
C ILE A 725 -3.84 -17.10 5.84
N ILE A 726 -2.96 -18.09 5.72
CA ILE A 726 -2.43 -18.91 6.82
C ILE A 726 -0.99 -18.48 7.05
N GLN A 727 -0.71 -17.80 8.17
CA GLN A 727 0.61 -17.21 8.43
C GLN A 727 1.15 -16.35 7.26
N GLY A 728 0.28 -15.60 6.58
CA GLY A 728 0.68 -14.77 5.42
C GLY A 728 0.80 -15.51 4.07
N LEU A 729 0.57 -16.83 4.02
CA LEU A 729 0.45 -17.60 2.77
C LEU A 729 -1.00 -17.63 2.31
N THR A 730 -1.25 -17.27 1.05
CA THR A 730 -2.53 -17.56 0.40
C THR A 730 -2.62 -19.06 0.13
N VAL A 731 -3.60 -19.71 0.75
CA VAL A 731 -3.84 -21.15 0.63
C VAL A 731 -5.30 -21.37 0.28
N ASN A 732 -5.53 -22.10 -0.81
CA ASN A 732 -6.87 -22.53 -1.20
C ASN A 732 -7.23 -23.82 -0.47
N ILE A 733 -8.32 -23.79 0.28
CA ILE A 733 -8.91 -24.97 0.89
C ILE A 733 -10.01 -25.46 -0.06
N PRO A 734 -9.76 -26.55 -0.81
CA PRO A 734 -10.65 -27.02 -1.84
C PRO A 734 -11.95 -27.58 -1.24
N ASN A 735 -13.00 -27.57 -2.06
CA ASN A 735 -14.30 -28.13 -1.75
C ASN A 735 -14.23 -29.61 -1.36
N VAL A 736 -13.35 -30.39 -2.00
CA VAL A 736 -13.21 -31.83 -1.72
C VAL A 736 -12.81 -32.11 -0.27
N GLN A 737 -12.04 -31.24 0.40
CA GLN A 737 -11.66 -31.44 1.81
C GLN A 737 -12.88 -31.38 2.74
N LEU A 738 -13.88 -30.56 2.41
CA LEU A 738 -15.16 -30.55 3.13
C LEU A 738 -15.91 -31.86 2.91
N GLN A 739 -15.99 -32.33 1.66
CA GLN A 739 -16.66 -33.58 1.31
C GLN A 739 -16.06 -34.79 2.05
N GLU A 740 -14.73 -34.92 2.04
CA GLU A 740 -14.01 -36.03 2.68
C GLU A 740 -14.15 -36.01 4.21
N SER A 741 -14.31 -34.82 4.79
CA SER A 741 -14.58 -34.62 6.22
C SER A 741 -16.06 -34.80 6.59
N GLY A 742 -16.95 -35.02 5.61
CA GLY A 742 -18.39 -35.14 5.82
C GLY A 742 -19.10 -33.83 6.13
N PHE A 743 -18.47 -32.69 5.85
CA PHE A 743 -19.06 -31.36 6.02
C PHE A 743 -19.85 -30.94 4.77
N PRO A 744 -20.89 -30.09 4.92
CA PRO A 744 -21.57 -29.50 3.77
C PRO A 744 -20.60 -28.77 2.83
N SER A 745 -20.55 -29.19 1.58
CA SER A 745 -19.67 -28.64 0.53
C SER A 745 -20.43 -27.82 -0.53
N PHE A 746 -21.72 -27.58 -0.33
CA PHE A 746 -22.55 -26.79 -1.25
C PHE A 746 -23.69 -26.13 -0.48
N ILE A 747 -24.25 -25.07 -1.06
CA ILE A 747 -25.46 -24.41 -0.59
C ILE A 747 -26.51 -24.54 -1.68
N GLN A 748 -27.65 -25.15 -1.37
CA GLN A 748 -28.79 -25.23 -2.27
C GLN A 748 -29.81 -24.16 -1.91
N ILE A 749 -30.04 -23.25 -2.83
CA ILE A 749 -31.00 -22.17 -2.70
C ILE A 749 -32.24 -22.52 -3.51
N ILE A 750 -33.39 -22.53 -2.85
CA ILE A 750 -34.70 -22.57 -3.49
C ILE A 750 -35.24 -21.15 -3.50
N GLY A 751 -35.13 -20.53 -4.67
CA GLY A 751 -35.51 -19.15 -4.93
C GLY A 751 -37.00 -18.94 -5.10
N PRO A 752 -37.49 -17.69 -5.01
CA PRO A 752 -38.83 -17.37 -5.46
C PRO A 752 -38.95 -17.58 -6.98
N GLU A 753 -40.14 -17.98 -7.44
CA GLU A 753 -40.41 -18.05 -8.88
C GLU A 753 -40.49 -16.64 -9.47
N ASP A 754 -40.06 -16.46 -10.72
CA ASP A 754 -40.27 -15.19 -11.42
C ASP A 754 -41.78 -14.95 -11.62
N ASN A 755 -42.29 -13.84 -11.08
CA ASN A 755 -43.67 -13.41 -11.27
C ASN A 755 -43.85 -12.52 -12.50
N GLY A 756 -42.78 -12.25 -13.26
CA GLY A 756 -42.80 -11.39 -14.44
C GLY A 756 -42.75 -9.90 -14.13
N LEU A 757 -42.75 -9.51 -12.85
CA LEU A 757 -42.82 -8.13 -12.40
C LEU A 757 -41.43 -7.63 -11.97
N VAL A 758 -41.21 -6.33 -12.13
CA VAL A 758 -39.97 -5.64 -11.75
C VAL A 758 -40.33 -4.36 -10.99
N PRO A 759 -39.42 -3.78 -10.20
CA PRO A 759 -39.66 -2.48 -9.60
C PRO A 759 -40.06 -1.45 -10.64
N ASN A 760 -41.14 -0.73 -10.38
CA ASN A 760 -41.65 0.31 -11.28
C ASN A 760 -41.83 1.63 -10.52
N ILE A 761 -41.38 2.73 -11.11
CA ILE A 761 -41.53 4.05 -10.51
C ILE A 761 -42.86 4.66 -10.98
N THR A 762 -43.81 4.85 -10.06
CA THR A 762 -45.14 5.38 -10.37
C THR A 762 -45.26 6.87 -10.13
N GLN A 763 -44.37 7.43 -9.32
CA GLN A 763 -44.23 8.87 -9.14
C GLN A 763 -42.76 9.26 -9.09
N PHE A 764 -42.39 10.29 -9.84
CA PHE A 764 -41.09 10.93 -9.74
C PHE A 764 -41.22 12.42 -10.06
N SER A 765 -40.73 13.27 -9.18
CA SER A 765 -40.64 14.70 -9.42
C SER A 765 -39.51 15.29 -8.61
N THR A 766 -38.77 16.20 -9.21
CA THR A 766 -37.65 16.86 -8.52
C THR A 766 -37.91 18.34 -8.38
N SER A 767 -37.32 18.95 -7.37
CA SER A 767 -37.21 20.40 -7.29
C SER A 767 -35.83 20.76 -6.79
N PHE A 768 -35.31 21.91 -7.24
CA PHE A 768 -33.96 22.32 -6.92
C PHE A 768 -33.97 23.68 -6.25
N ASN A 769 -33.29 23.75 -5.11
CA ASN A 769 -33.06 24.99 -4.41
C ASN A 769 -31.62 25.46 -4.66
N SER A 770 -31.45 26.40 -5.59
CA SER A 770 -30.15 26.99 -5.94
C SER A 770 -29.53 27.88 -4.84
N GLN A 771 -30.25 28.15 -3.75
CA GLN A 771 -29.71 28.84 -2.58
C GLN A 771 -29.05 27.89 -1.58
N THR A 772 -29.33 26.58 -1.68
CA THR A 772 -28.78 25.55 -0.79
C THR A 772 -28.17 24.37 -1.56
N ASN A 773 -28.14 24.43 -2.90
CA ASN A 773 -27.81 23.31 -3.79
C ASN A 773 -28.47 22.00 -3.36
N THR A 774 -29.71 22.08 -2.89
CA THR A 774 -30.45 20.91 -2.42
C THR A 774 -31.40 20.44 -3.51
N ILE A 775 -31.27 19.18 -3.90
CA ILE A 775 -32.23 18.50 -4.76
C ILE A 775 -33.26 17.82 -3.85
N THR A 776 -34.50 18.27 -3.91
CA THR A 776 -35.62 17.56 -3.28
C THR A 776 -36.20 16.58 -4.30
N VAL A 777 -36.11 15.29 -4.01
CA VAL A 777 -36.67 14.22 -4.85
C VAL A 777 -37.90 13.66 -4.15
N GLN A 778 -39.05 13.75 -4.80
CA GLN A 778 -40.26 13.05 -4.40
C GLN A 778 -40.44 11.85 -5.32
N TYR A 779 -40.58 10.66 -4.73
CA TYR A 779 -40.64 9.42 -5.49
C TYR A 779 -41.59 8.41 -4.85
N ASN A 780 -42.14 7.53 -5.69
CA ASN A 780 -42.87 6.33 -5.29
C ASN A 780 -42.50 5.19 -6.23
N ILE A 781 -41.88 4.15 -5.68
CA ILE A 781 -41.47 2.95 -6.39
C ILE A 781 -42.29 1.78 -5.85
N GLU A 782 -43.02 1.11 -6.73
CA GLU A 782 -43.73 -0.12 -6.43
C GLU A 782 -42.77 -1.28 -6.69
N ASN A 783 -42.31 -1.92 -5.62
CA ASN A 783 -41.50 -3.14 -5.72
C ASN A 783 -42.41 -4.36 -5.68
N GLU A 784 -42.88 -4.78 -6.86
CA GLU A 784 -43.66 -6.01 -7.04
C GLU A 784 -42.80 -7.20 -7.48
N GLY A 785 -41.49 -6.99 -7.66
CA GLY A 785 -40.56 -8.01 -8.14
C GLY A 785 -40.13 -8.98 -7.03
N ASN A 786 -40.05 -10.26 -7.35
CA ASN A 786 -39.63 -11.29 -6.40
C ASN A 786 -38.11 -11.30 -6.15
N PHE A 787 -37.32 -10.65 -7.01
CA PHE A 787 -35.85 -10.62 -6.94
C PHE A 787 -35.29 -9.29 -6.41
N VAL A 788 -36.07 -8.61 -5.56
CA VAL A 788 -35.61 -7.44 -4.80
C VAL A 788 -36.03 -7.63 -3.35
N SER A 789 -35.08 -7.70 -2.44
CA SER A 789 -35.39 -7.82 -1.01
C SER A 789 -36.10 -6.54 -0.52
N PRO A 790 -37.12 -6.63 0.36
CA PRO A 790 -37.81 -5.46 0.91
C PRO A 790 -36.91 -4.45 1.63
N SER A 791 -35.72 -4.87 2.05
CA SER A 791 -34.72 -4.02 2.71
C SER A 791 -33.64 -3.47 1.77
N THR A 792 -33.72 -3.80 0.46
CA THR A 792 -32.73 -3.35 -0.52
C THR A 792 -32.72 -1.82 -0.58
N PRO A 793 -31.57 -1.16 -0.32
CA PRO A 793 -31.48 0.29 -0.40
C PRO A 793 -31.62 0.75 -1.86
N ILE A 794 -32.31 1.87 -2.03
CA ILE A 794 -32.47 2.55 -3.31
C ILE A 794 -31.32 3.54 -3.42
N SER A 795 -30.56 3.44 -4.51
CA SER A 795 -29.42 4.32 -4.77
C SER A 795 -29.86 5.45 -5.68
N PHE A 796 -29.76 6.68 -5.18
CA PHE A 796 -29.89 7.91 -5.95
C PHE A 796 -28.49 8.31 -6.41
N ASN A 797 -28.22 8.11 -7.70
CA ASN A 797 -26.92 8.34 -8.29
C ASN A 797 -26.90 9.72 -8.94
N VAL A 798 -26.14 10.63 -8.34
CA VAL A 798 -25.93 12.00 -8.77
C VAL A 798 -24.67 12.06 -9.61
N PHE A 799 -24.77 12.54 -10.84
CA PHE A 799 -23.63 12.58 -11.75
C PHE A 799 -23.53 13.91 -12.49
N SER A 800 -22.31 14.28 -12.88
CA SER A 800 -22.09 15.43 -13.76
C SER A 800 -22.46 15.08 -15.21
N ARG A 801 -23.33 15.90 -15.79
CA ARG A 801 -23.68 15.91 -17.22
C ARG A 801 -22.74 16.80 -18.03
N GLN A 802 -21.54 17.07 -17.54
CA GLN A 802 -20.56 17.86 -18.28
C GLN A 802 -19.17 17.25 -18.23
N ALA A 803 -18.71 16.77 -17.08
CA ALA A 803 -17.41 16.10 -16.97
C ALA A 803 -17.60 14.60 -17.11
N ALA A 804 -16.91 13.98 -18.07
CA ALA A 804 -16.92 12.53 -18.23
C ALA A 804 -15.52 11.95 -18.08
N GLN A 805 -15.47 10.92 -17.23
CA GLN A 805 -14.42 9.91 -17.00
C GLN A 805 -13.02 10.41 -16.61
N THR A 806 -12.45 9.76 -15.59
CA THR A 806 -11.00 9.73 -15.42
C THR A 806 -10.38 8.88 -16.54
N VAL A 807 -9.06 8.98 -16.75
CA VAL A 807 -8.28 8.19 -17.74
C VAL A 807 -8.49 6.66 -17.64
N GLN A 808 -9.17 6.18 -16.59
CA GLN A 808 -9.50 4.77 -16.31
C GLN A 808 -10.99 4.40 -16.56
N GLY A 809 -11.80 5.28 -17.13
CA GLY A 809 -13.14 4.92 -17.63
C GLY A 809 -14.29 4.94 -16.61
N GLN A 810 -14.07 5.38 -15.36
CA GLN A 810 -15.14 5.45 -14.36
C GLN A 810 -15.72 6.87 -14.23
N GLN A 811 -17.06 6.96 -14.27
CA GLN A 811 -17.81 8.19 -14.08
C GLN A 811 -17.75 8.64 -12.61
N LYS A 812 -17.55 9.94 -12.35
CA LYS A 812 -17.77 10.52 -11.02
C LYS A 812 -19.26 10.50 -10.69
N VAL A 813 -19.67 9.53 -9.87
CA VAL A 813 -21.04 9.36 -9.38
C VAL A 813 -21.02 9.47 -7.86
N LEU A 814 -21.88 10.32 -7.31
CA LEU A 814 -22.14 10.38 -5.88
C LEU A 814 -23.42 9.61 -5.62
N THR A 815 -23.38 8.65 -4.71
CA THR A 815 -24.54 7.81 -4.40
C THR A 815 -25.11 8.18 -3.03
N VAL A 816 -26.40 8.46 -3.00
CA VAL A 816 -27.17 8.62 -1.77
C VAL A 816 -28.15 7.47 -1.66
N THR A 817 -28.12 6.73 -0.56
CA THR A 817 -29.00 5.56 -0.37
C THR A 817 -30.18 5.87 0.53
N GLN A 818 -31.35 5.29 0.24
CA GLN A 818 -32.53 5.36 1.09
C GLN A 818 -33.23 4.00 1.15
N THR A 819 -33.73 3.63 2.33
CA THR A 819 -34.37 2.31 2.55
C THR A 819 -35.87 2.29 2.26
N SER A 820 -36.51 3.46 2.15
CA SER A 820 -37.93 3.56 1.83
C SER A 820 -38.17 3.62 0.33
N TYR A 821 -39.11 2.83 -0.19
CA TYR A 821 -39.55 2.85 -1.59
C TYR A 821 -40.44 4.04 -1.97
N SER A 822 -40.90 4.81 -0.99
CA SER A 822 -41.67 6.01 -1.24
C SER A 822 -41.33 7.11 -0.24
N GLY A 823 -41.47 8.36 -0.68
CA GLY A 823 -41.31 9.52 0.18
C GLY A 823 -40.63 10.70 -0.52
N THR A 824 -40.04 11.55 0.31
CA THR A 824 -39.27 12.73 -0.11
C THR A 824 -37.90 12.65 0.52
N ILE A 825 -36.86 12.80 -0.30
CA ILE A 825 -35.46 12.92 0.14
C ILE A 825 -34.91 14.27 -0.28
N ASN A 826 -34.13 14.90 0.60
CA ASN A 826 -33.37 16.10 0.30
C ASN A 826 -31.90 15.70 0.17
N ILE A 827 -31.35 15.86 -1.03
CA ILE A 827 -29.95 15.63 -1.32
C ILE A 827 -29.26 17.00 -1.30
N ASN A 828 -28.61 17.34 -0.20
CA ASN A 828 -27.77 18.55 -0.13
C ASN A 828 -26.43 18.25 -0.79
N LEU A 829 -26.23 18.79 -1.99
CA LEU A 829 -25.03 18.52 -2.78
C LEU A 829 -23.75 18.99 -2.08
N CYS A 830 -23.80 20.11 -1.35
CA CYS A 830 -22.61 20.63 -0.67
C CYS A 830 -22.15 19.77 0.52
N GLU A 831 -22.99 18.83 0.99
CA GLU A 831 -22.67 17.90 2.08
C GLU A 831 -22.24 16.52 1.58
N LEU A 832 -22.31 16.27 0.26
CA LEU A 832 -21.88 14.99 -0.30
C LEU A 832 -20.36 14.95 -0.40
N GLN A 833 -19.76 13.96 0.24
CA GLN A 833 -18.33 13.69 0.09
C GLN A 833 -18.00 13.44 -1.40
N GLY A 834 -17.02 14.17 -1.93
CA GLY A 834 -16.64 14.09 -3.35
C GLY A 834 -17.42 15.02 -4.28
N PHE A 835 -18.36 15.81 -3.76
CA PHE A 835 -18.95 16.91 -4.52
C PHE A 835 -17.96 18.05 -4.70
N ASP A 836 -17.73 18.45 -5.94
CA ASP A 836 -16.75 19.47 -6.31
C ASP A 836 -17.29 20.34 -7.47
N LEU A 837 -16.45 21.25 -7.96
CA LEU A 837 -16.79 22.20 -9.02
C LEU A 837 -17.07 21.56 -10.39
N SER A 838 -16.80 20.26 -10.57
CA SER A 838 -17.13 19.52 -11.79
C SER A 838 -18.63 19.21 -11.92
N TYR A 839 -19.40 19.30 -10.83
CA TYR A 839 -20.86 19.08 -10.82
C TYR A 839 -21.65 20.35 -11.16
N GLN A 840 -21.47 20.88 -12.37
CA GLN A 840 -22.14 22.12 -12.81
C GLN A 840 -23.55 21.89 -13.39
N ILE A 841 -23.72 20.80 -14.14
CA ILE A 841 -25.01 20.33 -14.60
C ILE A 841 -25.16 18.91 -14.08
N ILE A 842 -26.20 18.69 -13.29
CA ILE A 842 -26.39 17.41 -12.61
C ILE A 842 -27.47 16.61 -13.31
N GLY A 843 -27.24 15.31 -13.43
CA GLY A 843 -28.24 14.31 -13.72
C GLY A 843 -28.44 13.40 -12.51
N LEU A 844 -29.65 12.89 -12.36
CA LEU A 844 -29.98 11.88 -11.38
C LEU A 844 -30.56 10.65 -12.08
N PHE A 845 -30.01 9.48 -11.78
CA PHE A 845 -30.63 8.20 -12.08
C PHE A 845 -30.79 7.39 -10.79
N ILE A 846 -31.77 6.49 -10.78
CA ILE A 846 -32.04 5.64 -9.62
C ILE A 846 -31.63 4.22 -9.98
N SER A 847 -31.00 3.50 -9.06
CA SER A 847 -30.73 2.07 -9.20
C SER A 847 -31.15 1.28 -7.96
N ILE A 848 -31.64 0.08 -8.18
CA ILE A 848 -31.98 -0.90 -7.15
C ILE A 848 -31.31 -2.21 -7.53
N ASN A 849 -30.54 -2.79 -6.61
CA ASN A 849 -29.87 -4.06 -6.86
C ASN A 849 -30.91 -5.19 -6.95
N SER A 850 -30.77 -6.04 -7.96
CA SER A 850 -31.47 -7.32 -7.99
C SER A 850 -30.69 -8.35 -7.18
N THR A 851 -31.39 -9.40 -6.75
CA THR A 851 -30.79 -10.62 -6.22
C THR A 851 -30.37 -11.59 -7.33
N ILE A 852 -30.66 -11.29 -8.60
CA ILE A 852 -30.04 -11.94 -9.75
C ILE A 852 -28.71 -11.26 -10.00
N ASP A 853 -27.61 -12.00 -9.81
CA ASP A 853 -26.26 -11.46 -9.92
C ASP A 853 -26.03 -10.74 -11.26
N GLY A 854 -25.46 -9.54 -11.18
CA GLY A 854 -25.21 -8.67 -12.33
C GLY A 854 -26.42 -7.90 -12.86
N THR A 855 -27.64 -8.10 -12.32
CA THR A 855 -28.83 -7.35 -12.73
C THR A 855 -29.07 -6.16 -11.81
N PHE A 856 -29.21 -4.97 -12.42
CA PHE A 856 -29.61 -3.75 -11.72
C PHE A 856 -30.92 -3.24 -12.31
N TYR A 857 -31.94 -3.04 -11.48
CA TYR A 857 -33.14 -2.34 -11.89
C TYR A 857 -32.84 -0.84 -11.87
N GLN A 858 -32.47 -0.31 -13.03
CA GLN A 858 -32.16 1.10 -13.20
C GLN A 858 -33.38 1.85 -13.72
N PHE A 859 -33.57 3.07 -13.22
CA PHE A 859 -34.42 4.09 -13.79
C PHE A 859 -33.49 5.15 -14.41
N PRO A 860 -33.17 5.05 -15.71
CA PRO A 860 -32.20 5.91 -16.38
C PRO A 860 -32.58 7.39 -16.32
N TYR A 861 -31.57 8.25 -16.40
CA TYR A 861 -31.75 9.70 -16.47
C TYR A 861 -32.79 10.12 -17.53
N GLN A 862 -32.69 9.60 -18.76
CA GLN A 862 -33.61 9.92 -19.86
C GLN A 862 -35.06 9.57 -19.53
N TYR A 863 -35.26 8.45 -18.84
CA TYR A 863 -36.58 7.99 -18.45
C TYR A 863 -37.15 8.87 -17.32
N LEU A 864 -36.36 9.14 -16.28
CA LEU A 864 -36.77 9.99 -15.17
C LEU A 864 -37.03 11.45 -15.59
N THR A 865 -36.24 12.00 -16.52
CA THR A 865 -36.47 13.35 -17.07
C THR A 865 -37.80 13.46 -17.83
N GLN A 866 -38.26 12.39 -18.47
CA GLN A 866 -39.58 12.37 -19.14
C GLN A 866 -40.74 12.33 -18.14
N MET A 867 -40.54 11.71 -16.99
CA MET A 867 -41.53 11.65 -15.91
C MET A 867 -41.58 12.92 -15.07
N ASP A 868 -40.44 13.55 -14.87
CA ASP A 868 -40.31 14.73 -14.01
C ASP A 868 -40.90 15.98 -14.69
N PRO A 869 -41.94 16.62 -14.13
CA PRO A 869 -42.46 17.87 -14.66
C PRO A 869 -41.41 19.00 -14.71
N ASN A 870 -40.35 18.91 -13.91
CA ASN A 870 -39.26 19.89 -13.86
C ASN A 870 -38.02 19.48 -14.69
N GLN A 871 -38.10 18.36 -15.42
CA GLN A 871 -37.07 17.86 -16.34
C GLN A 871 -35.66 17.73 -15.72
N GLN A 872 -35.56 17.55 -14.40
CA GLN A 872 -34.31 17.52 -13.65
C GLN A 872 -33.36 18.69 -13.96
N ASN A 873 -33.87 19.92 -14.01
CA ASN A 873 -33.04 21.10 -14.22
C ASN A 873 -32.34 21.52 -12.93
N PHE A 874 -31.07 21.12 -12.76
CA PHE A 874 -30.26 21.34 -11.55
C PHE A 874 -29.07 22.28 -11.81
N PRO A 875 -29.31 23.60 -11.84
CA PRO A 875 -28.26 24.60 -12.04
C PRO A 875 -27.48 24.83 -10.74
N THR A 876 -26.36 24.15 -10.52
CA THR A 876 -25.62 24.33 -9.27
C THR A 876 -25.09 25.75 -9.12
N ASN A 877 -25.19 26.26 -7.90
CA ASN A 877 -24.62 27.53 -7.51
C ASN A 877 -23.35 27.25 -6.72
N ASN A 878 -22.19 27.28 -7.37
CA ASN A 878 -20.95 26.98 -6.67
C ASN A 878 -20.57 28.05 -5.62
N ALA A 879 -21.20 29.22 -5.64
CA ALA A 879 -20.93 30.29 -4.67
C ALA A 879 -21.49 30.02 -3.25
N ILE A 880 -22.21 28.91 -3.05
CA ILE A 880 -22.76 28.53 -1.74
C ILE A 880 -22.17 27.24 -1.17
N CYS A 881 -21.47 26.44 -1.97
CA CYS A 881 -20.71 25.31 -1.44
C CYS A 881 -19.30 25.79 -1.14
N ASP A 882 -18.81 25.44 0.04
CA ASP A 882 -17.42 25.67 0.38
C ASP A 882 -16.55 24.57 -0.23
N LEU A 883 -15.66 24.97 -1.14
CA LEU A 883 -14.79 24.06 -1.88
C LEU A 883 -13.32 24.49 -1.75
N SER A 884 -13.01 25.36 -0.79
CA SER A 884 -11.67 25.91 -0.61
C SER A 884 -11.27 25.90 0.86
N GLY A 885 -10.05 25.43 1.17
CA GLY A 885 -9.60 25.43 2.56
C GLY A 885 -9.38 26.84 3.11
N PRO A 886 -9.44 27.06 4.43
CA PRO A 886 -9.27 28.38 5.05
C PRO A 886 -7.91 28.99 4.71
N ARG A 887 -7.78 30.32 4.84
CA ARG A 887 -6.53 31.07 4.66
C ARG A 887 -5.98 31.57 5.99
N LEU A 888 -4.68 31.42 6.19
CA LEU A 888 -3.95 32.16 7.20
C LEU A 888 -3.67 33.58 6.68
N VAL A 889 -4.11 34.60 7.42
CA VAL A 889 -3.95 36.01 7.05
C VAL A 889 -2.79 36.65 7.81
N ASP A 890 -2.70 36.38 9.11
CA ASP A 890 -1.64 36.89 9.99
C ASP A 890 -1.45 35.93 11.16
N THR A 891 -0.27 35.92 11.74
CA THR A 891 0.02 35.18 12.98
C THR A 891 1.20 35.81 13.68
N GLY A 892 1.20 35.80 15.01
CA GLY A 892 2.31 36.36 15.75
C GLY A 892 2.10 36.23 17.25
N ILE A 893 2.89 36.96 18.01
CA ILE A 893 2.87 36.91 19.47
C ILE A 893 2.39 38.27 19.99
N LEU A 894 1.35 38.25 20.82
CA LEU A 894 0.82 39.47 21.41
C LEU A 894 1.85 40.07 22.38
N ASN A 895 2.16 41.36 22.19
CA ASN A 895 3.16 42.07 23.00
C ASN A 895 4.50 41.32 23.04
N GLN A 896 5.02 40.96 21.86
CA GLN A 896 6.28 40.23 21.75
C GLN A 896 7.45 41.02 22.38
N ASP A 897 8.06 40.46 23.42
CA ASP A 897 9.32 40.96 23.96
C ASP A 897 10.49 40.43 23.12
N SER A 898 11.60 41.17 23.08
CA SER A 898 12.79 40.73 22.33
C SER A 898 13.41 39.46 22.93
N ILE A 899 13.33 39.31 24.26
CA ILE A 899 13.77 38.16 25.06
C ILE A 899 12.84 38.05 26.26
N TYR A 900 12.36 36.83 26.55
CA TYR A 900 11.60 36.50 27.76
C TYR A 900 12.53 35.92 28.84
N ASP A 901 12.63 36.57 29.99
CA ASP A 901 13.49 36.13 31.11
C ASP A 901 12.71 35.23 32.09
N THR A 902 13.03 33.94 32.08
CA THR A 902 12.38 32.92 32.91
C THR A 902 13.23 32.50 34.12
N SER A 903 14.20 33.32 34.54
CA SER A 903 15.08 33.02 35.69
C SER A 903 14.31 32.88 37.01
N ASP A 904 13.40 33.81 37.29
CA ASP A 904 12.72 33.89 38.58
C ASP A 904 11.25 33.41 38.55
N GLN A 905 10.68 33.23 37.36
CA GLN A 905 9.28 32.83 37.18
C GLN A 905 8.99 32.28 35.78
N SER A 906 7.88 31.54 35.64
CA SER A 906 7.29 31.23 34.33
C SER A 906 6.61 32.46 33.73
N ILE A 907 6.57 32.54 32.40
CA ILE A 907 5.95 33.64 31.64
C ILE A 907 4.88 33.07 30.70
N ASP A 908 3.66 33.62 30.76
CA ASP A 908 2.61 33.28 29.80
C ASP A 908 2.71 34.15 28.54
N ILE A 909 2.71 33.50 27.38
CA ILE A 909 2.64 34.14 26.07
C ILE A 909 1.35 33.74 25.35
N THR A 910 0.87 34.62 24.47
CA THR A 910 -0.30 34.34 23.63
C THR A 910 0.10 34.47 22.17
N VAL A 911 0.04 33.35 21.46
CA VAL A 911 0.19 33.30 20.01
C VAL A 911 -1.19 33.50 19.40
N TYR A 912 -1.28 34.41 18.43
CA TYR A 912 -2.52 34.64 17.69
C TYR A 912 -2.43 34.13 16.26
N TYR A 913 -3.59 33.73 15.75
CA TYR A 913 -3.78 33.30 14.37
C TYR A 913 -5.02 33.99 13.82
N ASP A 914 -4.86 34.78 12.76
CA ASP A 914 -5.95 35.38 12.03
C ASP A 914 -6.26 34.49 10.83
N ILE A 915 -7.41 33.81 10.89
CA ILE A 915 -7.83 32.84 9.89
C ILE A 915 -9.11 33.34 9.25
N THR A 916 -9.12 33.32 7.92
CA THR A 916 -10.31 33.67 7.13
C THR A 916 -10.74 32.50 6.29
N ASP A 917 -12.04 32.40 6.12
CA ASP A 917 -12.70 31.41 5.30
C ASP A 917 -13.85 32.08 4.54
N ASP A 918 -14.13 31.64 3.32
CA ASP A 918 -15.14 32.25 2.47
C ASP A 918 -16.56 31.82 2.85
N ILE A 919 -16.80 30.56 3.26
CA ILE A 919 -18.15 30.02 3.43
C ILE A 919 -18.34 29.18 4.70
N SER A 920 -17.68 28.05 4.90
CA SER A 920 -18.02 27.12 5.99
C SER A 920 -17.45 27.53 7.34
N GLY A 921 -16.40 28.34 7.33
CA GLY A 921 -15.67 28.79 8.51
C GLY A 921 -14.59 27.80 8.93
N PHE A 922 -13.60 28.32 9.64
CA PHE A 922 -12.54 27.55 10.26
C PHE A 922 -13.08 26.49 11.23
N SER A 923 -12.49 25.30 11.20
CA SER A 923 -12.76 24.22 12.14
C SER A 923 -11.56 23.92 13.02
N SER A 924 -10.41 23.66 12.43
CA SER A 924 -9.22 23.25 13.18
C SER A 924 -7.92 23.66 12.50
N LEU A 925 -6.91 23.90 13.32
CA LEU A 925 -5.53 24.13 12.91
C LEU A 925 -4.67 23.04 13.53
N GLU A 926 -3.81 22.45 12.71
CA GLU A 926 -2.74 21.56 13.15
C GLU A 926 -1.39 22.24 12.89
N GLY A 927 -0.54 22.23 13.90
CA GLY A 927 0.74 22.94 13.92
C GLY A 927 1.71 22.34 14.93
N TYR A 928 2.76 23.08 15.25
CA TYR A 928 3.81 22.60 16.14
C TYR A 928 4.56 23.73 16.84
N ILE A 929 5.21 23.38 17.93
CA ILE A 929 6.19 24.20 18.65
C ILE A 929 7.52 23.46 18.58
N ARG A 930 8.58 24.11 18.08
CA ARG A 930 9.92 23.50 18.00
C ARG A 930 11.02 24.42 18.50
N LEU A 931 12.06 23.86 19.12
CA LEU A 931 13.30 24.59 19.45
C LEU A 931 14.18 24.68 18.20
N ILE A 932 14.56 25.90 17.79
CA ILE A 932 15.35 26.16 16.56
C ILE A 932 16.70 26.84 16.80
N GLY A 933 16.92 27.45 17.97
CA GLY A 933 18.15 28.18 18.28
C GLY A 933 18.67 27.78 19.66
N GLN A 934 19.93 27.34 19.70
CA GLN A 934 20.66 27.02 20.92
C GLN A 934 21.77 28.08 21.09
N ASP A 935 21.48 29.17 21.81
CA ASP A 935 22.57 30.01 22.34
C ASP A 935 23.44 29.16 23.31
N THR A 936 24.67 29.59 23.57
CA THR A 936 25.64 28.86 24.42
C THR A 936 25.01 28.39 25.74
N GLY A 937 24.80 27.07 25.88
CA GLY A 937 24.29 26.44 27.11
C GLY A 937 22.99 25.64 26.98
N VAL A 938 22.31 25.64 25.82
CA VAL A 938 21.11 24.83 25.59
C VAL A 938 21.47 23.49 24.94
N ASN A 939 21.48 22.40 25.73
CA ASN A 939 21.60 21.04 25.20
C ASN A 939 20.20 20.40 25.09
N GLY A 940 19.80 19.96 23.90
CA GLY A 940 18.58 19.18 23.67
C GLY A 940 17.68 19.72 22.57
N PHE A 941 16.64 18.95 22.23
CA PHE A 941 15.62 19.33 21.25
C PHE A 941 14.27 19.50 21.94
N TYR A 942 13.33 20.16 21.27
CA TYR A 942 11.94 20.22 21.72
C TYR A 942 11.04 20.22 20.49
N PHE A 943 10.06 19.34 20.50
CA PHE A 943 8.99 19.31 19.50
C PHE A 943 7.70 18.96 20.23
N GLN A 944 6.66 19.77 20.05
CA GLN A 944 5.33 19.50 20.57
C GLN A 944 4.27 19.80 19.49
N PRO A 945 3.32 18.89 19.23
CA PRO A 945 2.18 19.22 18.39
C PRO A 945 1.33 20.31 19.04
N LEU A 946 0.87 21.23 18.20
CA LEU A 946 -0.10 22.25 18.55
C LEU A 946 -1.36 21.97 17.75
N SER A 947 -2.50 21.87 18.41
CA SER A 947 -3.78 21.92 17.71
C SER A 947 -4.79 22.73 18.49
N PHE A 948 -5.64 23.43 17.76
CA PHE A 948 -6.77 24.14 18.35
C PHE A 948 -7.94 24.20 17.37
N THR A 949 -9.13 24.45 17.90
CA THR A 949 -10.37 24.40 17.13
C THR A 949 -11.02 25.78 17.06
N SER A 950 -12.15 25.87 16.37
CA SER A 950 -12.98 27.06 16.31
C SER A 950 -13.41 27.59 17.69
N GLN A 951 -13.34 26.77 18.75
CA GLN A 951 -13.62 27.18 20.14
C GLN A 951 -12.61 28.19 20.70
N ASN A 952 -11.40 28.28 20.11
CA ASN A 952 -10.35 29.21 20.52
C ASN A 952 -10.53 30.63 19.96
N LEU A 953 -11.68 30.93 19.36
CA LEU A 953 -12.04 32.22 18.80
C LEU A 953 -12.13 33.27 19.91
N VAL A 954 -11.35 34.35 19.80
CA VAL A 954 -11.36 35.47 20.76
C VAL A 954 -11.97 36.74 20.16
N ARG A 955 -11.84 36.94 18.85
CA ARG A 955 -12.41 38.10 18.15
C ARG A 955 -12.85 37.71 16.74
N GLY A 956 -13.95 38.29 16.25
CA GLY A 956 -14.50 37.97 14.93
C GLY A 956 -15.52 36.83 15.01
N ASN A 957 -15.62 36.03 13.95
CA ASN A 957 -16.40 34.79 13.90
C ASN A 957 -15.60 33.70 13.19
N ILE A 958 -16.17 32.51 13.02
CA ILE A 958 -15.47 31.36 12.41
C ILE A 958 -14.98 31.60 10.97
N ARG A 959 -15.51 32.59 10.24
CA ARG A 959 -15.08 32.93 8.87
C ARG A 959 -14.02 34.02 8.80
N ASN A 960 -13.81 34.77 9.87
CA ASN A 960 -12.83 35.87 9.91
C ASN A 960 -12.37 36.12 11.35
N GLY A 961 -11.85 35.06 11.95
CA GLY A 961 -11.59 34.97 13.37
C GLY A 961 -10.12 35.21 13.70
N ARG A 962 -9.91 35.82 14.87
CA ARG A 962 -8.63 35.80 15.58
C ARG A 962 -8.72 34.77 16.70
N TYR A 963 -7.82 33.80 16.65
CA TYR A 963 -7.75 32.68 17.57
C TYR A 963 -6.52 32.83 18.45
N TYR A 964 -6.65 32.54 19.74
CA TYR A 964 -5.53 32.59 20.69
C TYR A 964 -5.15 31.19 21.15
N PHE A 965 -3.84 30.96 21.11
CA PHE A 965 -3.18 29.86 21.77
C PHE A 965 -2.33 30.43 22.91
N ASN A 966 -2.71 30.12 24.14
CA ASN A 966 -1.94 30.51 25.33
C ASN A 966 -0.92 29.42 25.62
N PHE A 967 0.33 29.82 25.79
CA PHE A 967 1.44 28.93 26.09
C PHE A 967 2.25 29.51 27.24
N THR A 968 2.55 28.69 28.25
CA THR A 968 3.40 29.09 29.36
C THR A 968 4.83 28.70 29.04
N LEU A 969 5.72 29.69 28.98
CA LEU A 969 7.17 29.50 29.03
C LEU A 969 7.56 29.22 30.49
N PRO A 970 7.90 27.98 30.86
CA PRO A 970 8.20 27.64 32.25
C PRO A 970 9.48 28.29 32.74
N GLN A 971 9.65 28.38 34.07
CA GLN A 971 10.90 28.79 34.69
C GLN A 971 12.09 27.93 34.22
N ASN A 972 13.28 28.53 34.16
CA ASN A 972 14.54 27.90 33.74
C ASN A 972 14.55 27.44 32.27
N THR A 973 13.80 28.10 31.39
CA THR A 973 13.77 27.78 29.96
C THR A 973 14.81 28.64 29.23
N ASN A 974 15.57 28.03 28.33
CA ASN A 974 16.56 28.70 27.49
C ASN A 974 16.42 28.25 26.03
N GLY A 975 16.53 29.18 25.09
CA GLY A 975 16.57 28.90 23.63
C GLY A 975 15.53 29.67 22.82
N THR A 976 15.53 29.44 21.51
CA THR A 976 14.56 30.06 20.58
C THR A 976 13.50 29.04 20.16
N TYR A 977 12.23 29.31 20.47
CA TYR A 977 11.11 28.44 20.13
C TYR A 977 10.27 29.02 19.00
N GLN A 978 9.97 28.19 18.01
CA GLN A 978 9.20 28.52 16.81
C GLN A 978 7.82 27.88 16.87
N PHE A 979 6.78 28.67 16.59
CA PHE A 979 5.40 28.22 16.45
C PHE A 979 5.03 28.13 14.96
N GLY A 980 4.89 26.91 14.45
CA GLY A 980 4.57 26.63 13.05
C GLY A 980 3.17 26.07 12.84
N ILE A 981 2.73 26.08 11.58
CA ILE A 981 1.45 25.52 11.12
C ILE A 981 1.76 24.47 10.06
N GLN A 982 1.04 23.35 10.10
CA GLN A 982 1.09 22.30 9.07
C GLN A 982 -0.13 22.41 8.16
N SER A 983 -1.32 22.56 8.75
CA SER A 983 -2.56 22.63 8.00
C SER A 983 -3.64 23.44 8.74
N ILE A 984 -4.57 23.97 7.96
CA ILE A 984 -5.81 24.58 8.45
C ILE A 984 -7.00 23.98 7.69
N THR A 985 -8.03 23.59 8.42
CA THR A 985 -9.20 22.87 7.90
C THR A 985 -10.49 23.59 8.28
N ASP A 986 -11.42 23.67 7.34
CA ASP A 986 -12.74 24.28 7.53
C ASP A 986 -13.78 23.29 8.12
N GLN A 987 -15.04 23.72 8.25
CA GLN A 987 -16.13 22.90 8.81
C GLN A 987 -16.63 21.79 7.88
N VAL A 988 -16.29 21.84 6.59
CA VAL A 988 -16.72 20.83 5.59
C VAL A 988 -15.58 19.88 5.18
N GLY A 989 -14.37 20.08 5.68
CA GLY A 989 -13.20 19.23 5.48
C GLY A 989 -12.16 19.75 4.47
N ASN A 990 -12.37 20.91 3.85
CA ASN A 990 -11.36 21.48 2.95
C ASN A 990 -10.13 21.90 3.75
N THR A 991 -8.95 21.45 3.30
CA THR A 991 -7.69 21.63 4.02
C THR A 991 -6.70 22.44 3.18
N ARG A 992 -5.97 23.35 3.83
CA ARG A 992 -4.86 24.10 3.22
C ARG A 992 -3.57 23.80 3.96
N TRP A 993 -2.58 23.31 3.21
CA TRP A 993 -1.24 23.00 3.73
C TRP A 993 -0.35 24.23 3.75
N LEU A 994 0.46 24.34 4.80
CA LEU A 994 1.34 25.47 5.05
C LEU A 994 2.69 24.98 5.57
N THR A 995 3.73 25.76 5.31
CA THR A 995 5.05 25.62 5.93
C THR A 995 5.34 26.82 6.82
N TYR A 996 6.41 26.74 7.61
CA TYR A 996 6.87 27.91 8.36
C TYR A 996 7.26 29.08 7.44
N GLN A 997 7.78 28.77 6.26
CA GLN A 997 8.14 29.78 5.27
C GLN A 997 6.91 30.54 4.75
N ASN A 998 5.74 29.88 4.65
CA ASN A 998 4.47 30.55 4.33
C ASN A 998 4.09 31.58 5.41
N ILE A 999 4.38 31.31 6.69
CA ILE A 999 4.14 32.25 7.81
C ILE A 999 5.05 33.47 7.70
N LEU A 1000 6.35 33.27 7.46
CA LEU A 1000 7.32 34.37 7.37
C LEU A 1000 6.98 35.37 6.27
N ILE A 1001 6.41 34.91 5.16
CA ILE A 1001 5.97 35.78 4.04
C ILE A 1001 4.83 36.73 4.47
N LEU A 1002 4.00 36.35 5.44
CA LEU A 1002 2.90 37.18 5.94
C LEU A 1002 3.39 38.36 6.81
N GLY A 1003 4.67 38.37 7.23
CA GLY A 1003 5.34 39.54 7.79
C GLY A 1003 5.51 39.59 9.32
N SER A 1004 5.08 38.54 10.03
CA SER A 1004 5.13 38.46 11.50
C SER A 1004 5.90 37.21 11.95
N SER A 1005 6.88 37.37 12.85
CA SER A 1005 7.64 36.24 13.42
C SER A 1005 6.86 35.60 14.56
N SER A 1006 6.57 34.31 14.44
CA SER A 1006 6.04 33.47 15.51
C SER A 1006 7.15 32.73 16.26
N GLN A 1007 8.25 33.44 16.58
CA GLN A 1007 9.37 32.92 17.37
C GLN A 1007 9.50 33.65 18.70
N VAL A 1008 9.90 32.95 19.75
CA VAL A 1008 10.26 33.54 21.05
C VAL A 1008 11.70 33.19 21.41
N ASN A 1009 12.46 34.19 21.84
CA ASN A 1009 13.75 33.98 22.48
C ASN A 1009 13.53 33.96 23.99
N VAL A 1010 14.04 32.92 24.65
CA VAL A 1010 13.86 32.72 26.07
C VAL A 1010 15.24 32.57 26.72
N TYR A 1011 15.41 33.25 27.85
CA TYR A 1011 16.66 33.26 28.62
C TYR A 1011 16.39 32.89 30.07
N SER A 1012 17.36 32.23 30.70
CA SER A 1012 17.41 32.00 32.14
C SER A 1012 18.85 31.90 32.65
N ASP A 1013 19.11 32.52 33.81
CA ASP A 1013 20.37 32.43 34.56
C ASP A 1013 20.65 31.01 35.13
N TYR A 1014 19.65 30.13 35.13
CA TYR A 1014 19.75 28.76 35.65
C TYR A 1014 19.73 27.74 34.51
N SER A 1015 20.51 26.67 34.66
CA SER A 1015 20.56 25.58 33.69
C SER A 1015 19.25 24.79 33.69
N ASN A 1016 18.80 24.37 32.51
CA ASN A 1016 17.62 23.53 32.31
C ASN A 1016 17.78 22.21 33.10
N PRO A 1017 16.93 21.89 34.09
CA PRO A 1017 16.97 20.60 34.77
C PRO A 1017 16.51 19.49 33.81
N LEU A 1018 17.41 18.56 33.46
CA LEU A 1018 17.07 17.45 32.58
C LEU A 1018 16.38 16.32 33.35
N PRO A 1019 15.19 15.87 32.91
CA PRO A 1019 14.50 14.76 33.53
C PRO A 1019 15.22 13.45 33.21
N GLN A 1020 15.22 12.52 34.16
CA GLN A 1020 15.81 11.19 34.03
C GLN A 1020 14.77 10.11 34.30
N LEU A 1021 14.86 9.00 33.55
CA LEU A 1021 14.04 7.82 33.77
C LEU A 1021 14.66 6.99 34.90
N THR A 1022 13.93 6.79 36.00
CA THR A 1022 14.41 6.03 37.17
C THR A 1022 13.84 4.62 37.25
N SER A 1023 12.72 4.35 36.60
CA SER A 1023 12.20 2.99 36.43
C SER A 1023 11.20 2.91 35.28
N LEU A 1024 11.17 1.78 34.58
CA LEU A 1024 10.12 1.40 33.63
C LEU A 1024 9.66 -0.03 33.91
N GLN A 1025 8.35 -0.20 34.11
CA GLN A 1025 7.72 -1.52 34.25
C GLN A 1025 6.67 -1.73 33.15
N LEU A 1026 6.74 -2.90 32.51
CA LEU A 1026 5.76 -3.36 31.51
C LEU A 1026 5.04 -4.59 32.05
N VAL A 1027 3.70 -4.56 32.02
CA VAL A 1027 2.83 -5.71 32.25
C VAL A 1027 2.04 -5.97 30.98
N SER A 1028 2.38 -7.05 30.28
CA SER A 1028 1.68 -7.50 29.06
C SER A 1028 0.61 -8.55 29.40
N ASN A 1029 -0.57 -8.41 28.82
CA ASN A 1029 -1.64 -9.42 28.85
C ASN A 1029 -2.32 -9.53 27.48
N THR A 1030 -3.18 -10.53 27.29
CA THR A 1030 -3.89 -10.76 26.02
C THR A 1030 -4.81 -9.62 25.60
N ASN A 1031 -5.21 -8.76 26.53
CA ASN A 1031 -6.10 -7.63 26.30
C ASN A 1031 -5.34 -6.29 26.19
N GLY A 1032 -4.00 -6.29 26.27
CA GLY A 1032 -3.13 -5.14 26.05
C GLY A 1032 -1.98 -4.97 27.03
N ASN A 1033 -1.20 -3.91 26.82
CA ASN A 1033 0.05 -3.63 27.52
C ASN A 1033 -0.10 -2.45 28.49
N THR A 1034 0.38 -2.59 29.72
CA THR A 1034 0.40 -1.49 30.70
C THR A 1034 1.83 -1.10 31.05
N PHE A 1035 2.18 0.16 30.80
CA PHE A 1035 3.49 0.74 31.08
C PHE A 1035 3.38 1.67 32.29
N THR A 1036 4.31 1.52 33.24
CA THR A 1036 4.44 2.40 34.41
C THR A 1036 5.85 2.96 34.46
N PHE A 1037 5.97 4.28 34.49
CA PHE A 1037 7.21 5.02 34.45
C PHE A 1037 7.41 5.80 35.75
N SER A 1038 8.64 5.83 36.25
CA SER A 1038 9.05 6.75 37.32
C SER A 1038 10.20 7.62 36.83
N THR A 1039 10.20 8.88 37.22
CA THR A 1039 11.17 9.88 36.77
C THR A 1039 11.84 10.61 37.94
N SER A 1040 12.93 11.29 37.68
CA SER A 1040 13.54 12.28 38.58
C SER A 1040 13.90 13.54 37.81
N GLY A 1041 14.09 14.67 38.52
CA GLY A 1041 14.50 15.93 37.87
C GLY A 1041 13.36 16.77 37.28
N GLY A 1042 12.08 16.42 37.51
CA GLY A 1042 10.93 17.23 37.12
C GLY A 1042 10.52 17.10 35.64
N ALA A 1043 9.92 15.96 35.28
CA ALA A 1043 9.29 15.77 33.97
C ALA A 1043 7.86 16.36 33.97
N SER A 1044 7.54 17.19 32.99
CA SER A 1044 6.21 17.77 32.80
C SER A 1044 5.28 16.80 32.08
N SER A 1045 5.82 16.02 31.15
CA SER A 1045 5.10 14.96 30.45
C SER A 1045 6.06 13.86 29.96
N LEU A 1046 5.48 12.73 29.59
CA LEU A 1046 6.19 11.55 29.10
C LEU A 1046 5.39 10.97 27.94
N TYR A 1047 6.07 10.57 26.87
CA TYR A 1047 5.47 9.80 25.79
C TYR A 1047 6.34 8.64 25.34
N LEU A 1048 5.69 7.60 24.84
CA LEU A 1048 6.30 6.42 24.24
C LEU A 1048 6.37 6.64 22.71
N LEU A 1049 7.49 6.24 22.11
CA LEU A 1049 7.74 6.26 20.66
C LEU A 1049 7.66 4.83 20.13
N PRO A 1050 6.47 4.31 19.78
CA PRO A 1050 6.34 2.94 19.29
C PRO A 1050 6.94 2.82 17.89
N LEU A 1051 7.59 1.69 17.61
CA LEU A 1051 8.25 1.41 16.34
C LEU A 1051 7.46 0.40 15.53
N GLY A 1052 7.16 0.73 14.28
CA GLY A 1052 6.41 -0.11 13.35
C GLY A 1052 5.44 0.70 12.50
N THR A 1053 4.95 0.10 11.43
CA THR A 1053 3.94 0.74 10.56
C THR A 1053 2.61 0.92 11.26
N ASN A 1054 1.89 1.98 10.89
CA ASN A 1054 0.56 2.33 11.40
C ASN A 1054 0.50 2.68 12.90
N PHE A 1055 1.65 2.80 13.58
CA PHE A 1055 1.66 3.40 14.91
C PHE A 1055 1.49 4.93 14.85
N PRO A 1056 0.85 5.54 15.85
CA PRO A 1056 0.94 6.99 16.03
C PRO A 1056 2.38 7.39 16.36
N ALA A 1057 2.78 8.58 15.92
CA ALA A 1057 4.13 9.10 16.12
C ALA A 1057 4.56 9.17 17.60
N SER A 1058 3.62 9.49 18.50
CA SER A 1058 3.87 9.58 19.95
C SER A 1058 2.64 9.14 20.76
N VAL A 1059 2.85 8.36 21.82
CA VAL A 1059 1.79 7.90 22.75
C VAL A 1059 2.03 8.49 24.14
N TYR A 1060 1.28 9.53 24.50
CA TYR A 1060 1.44 10.22 25.78
C TYR A 1060 0.94 9.39 26.97
N ALA A 1061 1.71 9.40 28.05
CA ALA A 1061 1.35 8.79 29.33
C ALA A 1061 0.58 9.76 30.22
N THR A 1062 -0.35 9.23 31.02
CA THR A 1062 -1.06 10.01 32.03
C THR A 1062 -0.24 10.10 33.32
N SER A 1063 -0.09 11.30 33.89
CA SER A 1063 0.54 11.46 35.20
C SER A 1063 -0.35 10.85 36.30
N THR A 1064 0.23 9.97 37.11
CA THR A 1064 -0.44 9.37 38.28
C THR A 1064 0.08 9.92 39.62
N GLY A 1065 1.08 10.81 39.55
CA GLY A 1065 1.76 11.40 40.70
C GLY A 1065 2.92 12.30 40.25
N PRO A 1066 3.60 13.00 41.17
CA PRO A 1066 4.58 14.04 40.84
C PRO A 1066 5.74 13.59 39.95
N ASN A 1067 6.10 12.30 40.03
CA ASN A 1067 7.22 11.69 39.31
C ASN A 1067 6.85 10.33 38.70
N THR A 1068 5.55 10.08 38.47
CA THR A 1068 5.07 8.78 38.00
C THR A 1068 4.05 8.95 36.88
N PHE A 1069 4.21 8.19 35.81
CA PHE A 1069 3.35 8.22 34.63
C PHE A 1069 2.90 6.81 34.26
N LYS A 1070 1.75 6.70 33.59
CA LYS A 1070 1.16 5.42 33.20
C LYS A 1070 0.50 5.47 31.83
N ILE A 1071 0.70 4.42 31.04
CA ILE A 1071 -0.11 4.07 29.86
C ILE A 1071 -0.82 2.76 30.21
N SER A 1072 -2.16 2.72 30.15
CA SER A 1072 -2.94 1.53 30.55
C SER A 1072 -3.58 0.86 29.33
N ASN A 1073 -3.51 -0.47 29.27
CA ASN A 1073 -4.17 -1.30 28.25
C ASN A 1073 -3.91 -0.87 26.79
N TYR A 1074 -2.67 -0.53 26.47
CA TYR A 1074 -2.25 -0.18 25.12
C TYR A 1074 -2.23 -1.42 24.21
N ASN A 1075 -3.19 -1.48 23.28
CA ASN A 1075 -3.26 -2.47 22.20
C ASN A 1075 -3.93 -1.81 20.97
N PRO A 1076 -3.16 -1.10 20.13
CA PRO A 1076 -3.74 -0.43 18.96
C PRO A 1076 -4.23 -1.48 17.97
N THR A 1077 -5.47 -1.36 17.48
CA THR A 1077 -6.13 -2.36 16.62
C THR A 1077 -5.73 -2.27 15.14
N ASN A 1078 -5.03 -1.20 14.75
CA ASN A 1078 -4.61 -0.90 13.37
C ASN A 1078 -3.19 -1.39 13.04
N VAL A 1079 -2.61 -2.23 13.89
CA VAL A 1079 -1.24 -2.74 13.78
C VAL A 1079 -1.27 -4.27 13.75
N ASN A 1080 -0.41 -4.92 12.96
CA ASN A 1080 -0.37 -6.38 12.86
C ASN A 1080 0.06 -7.05 14.17
N SER A 1081 -0.35 -8.30 14.38
CA SER A 1081 0.18 -9.10 15.49
C SER A 1081 1.70 -9.27 15.35
N GLY A 1082 2.45 -8.87 16.38
CA GLY A 1082 3.90 -8.81 16.30
C GLY A 1082 4.59 -8.37 17.57
N LEU A 1083 5.92 -8.53 17.58
CA LEU A 1083 6.81 -7.94 18.56
C LEU A 1083 7.26 -6.58 18.04
N TYR A 1084 7.03 -5.54 18.84
CA TYR A 1084 7.38 -4.16 18.49
C TYR A 1084 8.29 -3.56 19.55
N TYR A 1085 9.14 -2.65 19.10
CA TYR A 1085 10.08 -1.92 19.94
C TYR A 1085 9.53 -0.53 20.25
N PHE A 1086 10.09 0.13 21.25
CA PHE A 1086 9.72 1.51 21.56
C PHE A 1086 10.86 2.30 22.18
N GLY A 1087 10.88 3.60 21.92
CA GLY A 1087 11.63 4.59 22.71
C GLY A 1087 10.75 5.25 23.77
N VAL A 1088 11.37 6.00 24.68
CA VAL A 1088 10.69 6.77 25.73
C VAL A 1088 11.25 8.18 25.77
N CYS A 1089 10.39 9.19 25.68
CA CYS A 1089 10.78 10.58 25.76
C CYS A 1089 10.16 11.29 26.96
N LEU A 1090 11.00 12.01 27.68
CA LEU A 1090 10.66 12.82 28.84
C LEU A 1090 10.73 14.29 28.44
N ILE A 1091 9.61 15.00 28.55
CA ILE A 1091 9.61 16.45 28.41
C ILE A 1091 9.90 17.05 29.79
N SER A 1092 10.93 17.87 29.86
CA SER A 1092 11.32 18.56 31.09
C SER A 1092 10.28 19.62 31.49
N ASN A 1093 10.37 20.08 32.73
CA ASN A 1093 9.65 21.28 33.16
C ASN A 1093 10.17 22.57 32.50
N SER A 1094 11.21 22.53 31.66
CA SER A 1094 11.85 23.69 31.02
C SER A 1094 11.95 23.54 29.49
N LEU A 1095 10.96 22.88 28.88
CA LEU A 1095 10.78 22.73 27.43
C LEU A 1095 12.01 22.17 26.69
N THR A 1096 12.59 21.11 27.24
CA THR A 1096 13.61 20.27 26.61
C THR A 1096 13.17 18.82 26.67
N THR A 1097 13.39 18.07 25.61
CA THR A 1097 13.06 16.64 25.53
C THR A 1097 14.32 15.82 25.73
N ASN A 1098 14.28 14.87 26.66
CA ASN A 1098 15.30 13.85 26.84
C ASN A 1098 14.69 12.49 26.47
N CYS A 1099 15.21 11.84 25.43
CA CYS A 1099 14.72 10.56 24.96
C CYS A 1099 15.71 9.44 25.24
N TYR A 1100 15.16 8.26 25.46
CA TYR A 1100 15.86 6.99 25.53
C TYR A 1100 15.38 6.15 24.36
N SER A 1101 16.31 5.77 23.50
CA SER A 1101 16.04 4.86 22.39
C SER A 1101 15.67 3.46 22.87
N ALA A 1102 15.10 2.63 22.00
CA ALA A 1102 14.92 1.21 22.29
C ALA A 1102 16.25 0.51 22.67
N LEU A 1103 17.36 0.98 22.10
CA LEU A 1103 18.71 0.48 22.32
C LEU A 1103 19.21 0.87 23.72
N GLU A 1104 19.10 2.15 24.08
CA GLU A 1104 19.49 2.65 25.40
C GLU A 1104 18.65 2.03 26.52
N LEU A 1105 17.34 1.84 26.31
CA LEU A 1105 16.49 1.14 27.27
C LEU A 1105 16.96 -0.30 27.52
N SER A 1106 17.38 -1.00 26.46
CA SER A 1106 17.99 -2.34 26.55
C SER A 1106 19.25 -2.33 27.42
N SER A 1107 20.18 -1.40 27.12
CA SER A 1107 21.45 -1.25 27.85
C SER A 1107 21.25 -0.93 29.35
N LEU A 1108 20.18 -0.19 29.68
CA LEU A 1108 19.78 0.15 31.04
C LEU A 1108 18.97 -0.95 31.74
N GLN A 1109 18.77 -2.10 31.09
CA GLN A 1109 17.98 -3.24 31.57
C GLN A 1109 16.51 -2.89 31.82
N TYR A 1110 15.96 -1.93 31.07
CA TYR A 1110 14.53 -1.64 31.04
C TYR A 1110 13.83 -2.38 29.88
N PRO A 1111 12.51 -2.64 30.00
CA PRO A 1111 11.73 -3.13 28.87
C PRO A 1111 11.86 -2.17 27.67
N ASN A 1112 12.15 -2.71 26.49
CA ASN A 1112 12.26 -1.98 25.23
C ASN A 1112 11.38 -2.56 24.10
N THR A 1113 10.69 -3.67 24.39
CA THR A 1113 9.74 -4.33 23.48
C THR A 1113 8.39 -4.60 24.14
N PHE A 1114 7.33 -4.70 23.34
CA PHE A 1114 6.00 -5.15 23.75
C PHE A 1114 5.35 -5.96 22.62
N THR A 1115 4.38 -6.80 22.96
CA THR A 1115 3.67 -7.64 21.98
C THR A 1115 2.26 -7.11 21.74
N ILE A 1116 1.86 -7.05 20.49
CA ILE A 1116 0.48 -6.79 20.07
C ILE A 1116 -0.15 -8.09 19.61
N PHE A 1117 -1.39 -8.32 20.03
CA PHE A 1117 -2.21 -9.43 19.57
C PHE A 1117 -3.49 -8.85 18.97
N ASN A 1118 -3.56 -8.84 17.64
CA ASN A 1118 -4.72 -8.42 16.87
C ASN A 1118 -5.14 -9.51 15.88
N THR A 1119 -6.45 -9.74 15.80
CA THR A 1119 -7.07 -10.74 14.92
C THR A 1119 -7.66 -10.15 13.64
N LEU A 1120 -7.58 -8.81 13.46
CA LEU A 1120 -8.47 -8.07 12.56
C LEU A 1120 -7.76 -7.24 11.45
N TYR A 1121 -6.51 -7.55 11.07
CA TYR A 1121 -5.83 -6.77 10.04
C TYR A 1121 -5.24 -7.61 8.89
N ASN A 1122 -5.56 -7.14 7.68
CA ASN A 1122 -5.27 -7.69 6.35
C ASN A 1122 -3.79 -7.59 5.98
#